data_AF-A0A1I4VRS4-F1
#
_entry.id   AF-A0A1I4VRS4-F1
#
_cell.length_a   1.000
_cell.length_b   1.000
_cell.length_c   1.000
_cell.angle_alpha   90.00
_cell.angle_beta   90.00
_cell.angle_gamma   90.00
#
_symmetry.space_group_name_H-M   'P 1'
#
loop_
_entity.id
_entity.type
_entity.pdbx_description
1 polymer ?
#
loop_
_entity_poly.entity_id
_entity_poly.type
_entity_poly.pdbx_seq_one_letter_code
_entity_poly.pdbx_strand_id
1 'polypeptide(L)'
;MRDDDEVVSNWASGTVHGSLLQVGTLHGSVHLSDPASVRSHYREVVRKYVPKKLVGREQELAELTEFCLAPESVGQYSWWRAEAWSGKTALLATFALNPPPGVHVVSFFITAGWAKHSERQVFVDIVVEQLWELLGQPAQPHLTPETRESHLLSLWGQAARHCGKHGQKLVLIVDGLDEDRGWDGSPDAHSIAAVLPDPIPDSMRVIVSGRSNPPIPRDVPDRHPLRTRSVVRALAPSPAAEAVRGDMERDLKRLFSGSALERDLLGLLTAAGGGLSTADLVDLLGAAPWQVQDCLHTASGRSFSPSTGSRSDQVQEVHALAHKELQTLARSMLGPVLADYRNRLHAWALTHAARGWPLDSPDWLLQGYFLMLVDSSELDLVVDCATDPARHRVLRSRTGGDADALREIRTAQELLLAQEKPDLVALARLAVHRVHLQREISRIPPMLPAGWARLGQLNRALAMLDAITDWIDRIDATLAVARVCHNDGNSRAALKLLEQAANEAKAADQFWGARPLRSVASQLAYVGRYEHAEELVPWISDQDERAEALAGLASRAADAGYHDRAAGLLDKAENTLERPTSGWRSRALSTVAVAAMKLGRTERAFEAIQEAEQLLRQGGLASVAAGSVASDAARLGDDDTALRAVSSVEEPERSEQWLRNVLAIIARRDCERAETIARAVAEPALLSARLADIAENCSDIERGSTLISEAEELLSRCSPSQRLEGQIAIARAAAATGDLEHALSLTRSYAQHGRDAESVLDIAACALRADALTQGAEMLALAEDVARATTSPDDELRSLLWIRAMADAEDFERAERFAASFQDETASSAAWALISEAALAVGELERAEAALAAVHDVAHQRRARLELVSSLIAHDQSAHAENVALAAPDLVHRARCLLLIVQRTGEARLLDDAEQAALGINDPASRMRTLLAVIETSARLHLRTRTIALLETLRPLAQTLSESTDEKLSTMRARDAYKLCTSPVRTLTEVAELAAAQELDPTNLFLPKSDFISSLIPAPRSEAGDRRKETSLARRLTRTDWCYVIDELIATCPETYPAITAEIDRLSTGR
;
A
#
# COMPACT_ATOMS: atom_id res chain seq x y z
N MET A 1 46.78 11.37 -57.10
CA MET A 1 46.17 11.88 -55.87
C MET A 1 46.44 10.87 -54.78
N ARG A 2 47.36 11.25 -53.90
CA ARG A 2 47.59 10.78 -52.52
C ARG A 2 46.40 11.32 -51.66
N ASP A 3 45.87 10.71 -50.61
CA ASP A 3 46.35 10.24 -49.29
C ASP A 3 45.11 9.57 -48.62
N ASP A 4 45.09 8.71 -47.61
CA ASP A 4 46.05 8.01 -46.76
C ASP A 4 45.28 6.80 -46.18
N ASP A 5 45.92 5.63 -46.10
CA ASP A 5 45.42 4.51 -45.28
C ASP A 5 45.56 4.92 -43.80
N GLU A 6 44.44 5.16 -43.12
CA GLU A 6 44.44 5.34 -41.66
C GLU A 6 44.85 4.01 -40.99
N VAL A 7 46.15 3.86 -40.76
CA VAL A 7 46.69 2.86 -39.86
C VAL A 7 46.34 3.30 -38.43
N VAL A 8 45.25 2.77 -37.89
CA VAL A 8 44.90 2.95 -36.48
C VAL A 8 45.88 2.14 -35.62
N SER A 9 46.92 2.80 -35.11
CA SER A 9 47.87 2.22 -34.18
C SER A 9 47.45 2.51 -32.72
N ASN A 10 46.95 1.49 -32.02
CA ASN A 10 46.74 1.53 -30.56
C ASN A 10 48.01 1.08 -29.84
N TRP A 11 48.49 1.86 -28.87
CA TRP A 11 49.62 1.51 -28.01
C TRP A 11 49.24 1.63 -26.53
N ALA A 12 49.84 0.79 -25.68
CA ALA A 12 49.73 0.83 -24.24
C ALA A 12 51.14 0.97 -23.64
N SER A 13 51.35 1.90 -22.71
CA SER A 13 52.61 2.04 -21.97
C SER A 13 52.38 1.90 -20.46
N GLY A 14 53.34 1.28 -19.77
CA GLY A 14 53.28 0.96 -18.35
C GLY A 14 53.34 -0.56 -18.07
N THR A 15 53.39 -0.93 -16.79
CA THR A 15 53.37 -2.33 -16.35
C THR A 15 51.92 -2.84 -16.38
N VAL A 16 51.62 -3.78 -17.28
CA VAL A 16 50.29 -4.41 -17.39
C VAL A 16 50.28 -5.73 -16.63
N HIS A 17 49.40 -5.86 -15.65
CA HIS A 17 49.10 -7.12 -14.98
C HIS A 17 47.75 -7.65 -15.48
N GLY A 18 47.76 -8.75 -16.24
CA GLY A 18 46.55 -9.36 -16.82
C GLY A 18 46.64 -9.60 -18.34
N SER A 19 45.53 -10.01 -18.95
CA SER A 19 45.43 -10.24 -20.40
C SER A 19 45.09 -8.94 -21.14
N LEU A 20 45.92 -8.55 -22.11
CA LEU A 20 45.68 -7.40 -23.00
C LEU A 20 45.00 -7.89 -24.29
N LEU A 21 43.82 -7.34 -24.63
CA LEU A 21 43.11 -7.65 -25.87
C LEU A 21 43.01 -6.36 -26.72
N GLN A 22 43.55 -6.38 -27.93
CA GLN A 22 43.51 -5.27 -28.88
C GLN A 22 42.66 -5.67 -30.09
N VAL A 23 41.54 -4.97 -30.32
CA VAL A 23 40.58 -5.30 -31.38
C VAL A 23 40.36 -4.09 -32.29
N GLY A 24 40.44 -4.29 -33.61
CA GLY A 24 40.35 -3.22 -34.61
C GLY A 24 38.92 -2.81 -34.99
N THR A 25 37.97 -3.75 -35.07
CA THR A 25 36.56 -3.44 -35.37
C THR A 25 35.67 -4.54 -34.82
N LEU A 26 34.54 -4.17 -34.18
CA LEU A 26 33.71 -5.10 -33.43
C LEU A 26 32.23 -4.95 -33.82
N HIS A 27 31.61 -6.06 -34.22
CA HIS A 27 30.17 -6.15 -34.48
C HIS A 27 29.55 -7.14 -33.50
N GLY A 28 28.90 -6.64 -32.45
CA GLY A 28 28.32 -7.42 -31.35
C GLY A 28 28.66 -6.86 -29.98
N SER A 29 28.19 -7.49 -28.91
CA SER A 29 28.48 -7.08 -27.52
C SER A 29 29.74 -7.78 -26.99
N VAL A 30 30.61 -7.03 -26.31
CA VAL A 30 31.74 -7.59 -25.54
C VAL A 30 31.38 -7.59 -24.08
N HIS A 31 31.50 -8.75 -23.43
CA HIS A 31 31.33 -8.89 -21.99
C HIS A 31 32.70 -9.06 -21.34
N LEU A 32 33.15 -8.04 -20.60
CA LEU A 32 34.36 -8.09 -19.76
C LEU A 32 33.93 -8.22 -18.29
N SER A 33 33.70 -9.46 -17.90
CA SER A 33 33.65 -9.92 -16.51
C SER A 33 33.91 -11.43 -16.56
N ASP A 34 34.38 -12.05 -15.49
CA ASP A 34 34.25 -13.49 -15.29
C ASP A 34 32.90 -13.69 -14.61
N PRO A 35 31.79 -13.85 -15.37
CA PRO A 35 30.49 -14.01 -14.75
C PRO A 35 30.44 -15.47 -14.32
N ALA A 36 30.25 -15.74 -13.03
CA ALA A 36 30.00 -17.10 -12.58
C ALA A 36 28.90 -17.71 -13.48
N SER A 37 29.29 -18.66 -14.34
CA SER A 37 28.40 -19.35 -15.25
C SER A 37 27.22 -19.88 -14.45
N VAL A 38 25.99 -19.65 -14.92
CA VAL A 38 24.79 -20.21 -14.27
C VAL A 38 24.98 -21.72 -14.14
N ARG A 39 24.84 -22.26 -12.93
CA ARG A 39 24.82 -23.70 -12.67
C ARG A 39 23.45 -24.05 -12.12
N SER A 40 22.64 -24.73 -12.92
CA SER A 40 21.35 -25.20 -12.45
C SER A 40 21.56 -26.38 -11.51
N HIS A 41 21.09 -26.23 -10.28
CA HIS A 41 21.09 -27.31 -9.30
C HIS A 41 19.92 -28.28 -9.54
N TYR A 42 19.12 -28.08 -10.59
CA TYR A 42 17.92 -28.87 -10.85
C TYR A 42 18.23 -30.35 -11.14
N ARG A 43 19.42 -30.67 -11.64
CA ARG A 43 19.88 -32.07 -11.77
C ARG A 43 19.90 -32.81 -10.42
N GLU A 44 20.16 -32.14 -9.29
CA GLU A 44 20.09 -32.75 -7.96
C GLU A 44 18.65 -33.04 -7.53
N VAL A 45 17.69 -32.24 -8.00
CA VAL A 45 16.26 -32.50 -7.79
C VAL A 45 15.85 -33.76 -8.56
N VAL A 46 16.26 -33.87 -9.84
CA VAL A 46 15.94 -35.02 -10.69
C VAL A 46 16.52 -36.33 -10.14
N ARG A 47 17.70 -36.29 -9.50
CA ARG A 47 18.32 -37.47 -8.84
C ARG A 47 17.42 -38.14 -7.80
N LYS A 48 16.52 -37.39 -7.16
CA LYS A 48 15.56 -37.95 -6.17
C LYS A 48 14.57 -38.93 -6.80
N TYR A 49 14.29 -38.80 -8.10
CA TYR A 49 13.34 -39.65 -8.82
C TYR A 49 13.98 -40.89 -9.46
N VAL A 50 15.31 -40.98 -9.48
CA VAL A 50 16.02 -42.11 -10.10
C VAL A 50 16.07 -43.30 -9.14
N PRO A 51 15.52 -44.47 -9.52
CA PRO A 51 15.61 -45.66 -8.69
C PRO A 51 17.05 -46.18 -8.64
N LYS A 52 17.41 -46.91 -7.57
CA LYS A 52 18.73 -47.58 -7.45
C LYS A 52 19.04 -48.51 -8.63
N LYS A 53 18.00 -49.12 -9.22
CA LYS A 53 18.07 -49.90 -10.45
C LYS A 53 16.73 -49.81 -11.18
N LEU A 54 16.73 -49.33 -12.42
CA LEU A 54 15.58 -49.43 -13.31
C LEU A 54 15.55 -50.84 -13.91
N VAL A 55 14.42 -51.55 -13.80
CA VAL A 55 14.30 -52.97 -14.19
C VAL A 55 13.24 -53.13 -15.27
N GLY A 56 13.57 -53.84 -16.36
CA GLY A 56 12.62 -54.23 -17.41
C GLY A 56 12.09 -53.04 -18.22
N ARG A 57 12.95 -52.04 -18.46
CA ARG A 57 12.64 -50.81 -19.22
C ARG A 57 13.68 -50.50 -20.30
N GLU A 58 14.49 -51.49 -20.65
CA GLU A 58 15.57 -51.38 -21.64
C GLU A 58 15.01 -51.06 -23.03
N GLN A 59 13.83 -51.60 -23.36
CA GLN A 59 13.16 -51.32 -24.63
C GLN A 59 12.68 -49.86 -24.68
N GLU A 60 12.07 -49.35 -23.62
CA GLU A 60 11.60 -47.96 -23.58
C GLU A 60 12.73 -46.95 -23.57
N LEU A 61 13.85 -47.24 -22.89
CA LEU A 61 15.06 -46.41 -22.97
C LEU A 61 15.67 -46.41 -24.39
N ALA A 62 15.61 -47.55 -25.09
CA ALA A 62 16.04 -47.64 -26.48
C ALA A 62 15.12 -46.83 -27.40
N GLU A 63 13.79 -46.90 -27.20
CA GLU A 63 12.81 -46.10 -27.94
C GLU A 63 13.01 -44.58 -27.72
N LEU A 64 13.26 -44.15 -26.47
CA LEU A 64 13.58 -42.76 -26.15
C LEU A 64 14.89 -42.31 -26.84
N THR A 65 15.91 -43.17 -26.81
CA THR A 65 17.18 -42.93 -27.52
C THR A 65 16.98 -42.80 -29.03
N GLU A 66 16.22 -43.72 -29.64
CA GLU A 66 15.91 -43.71 -31.06
C GLU A 66 15.15 -42.45 -31.46
N PHE A 67 14.13 -42.06 -30.68
CA PHE A 67 13.37 -40.83 -30.89
C PHE A 67 14.25 -39.58 -30.83
N CYS A 68 15.14 -39.49 -29.83
CA CYS A 68 16.03 -38.34 -29.67
C CYS A 68 17.07 -38.22 -30.79
N LEU A 69 17.53 -39.34 -31.35
CA LEU A 69 18.54 -39.39 -32.42
C LEU A 69 17.94 -39.45 -33.83
N ALA A 70 16.62 -39.61 -33.96
CA ALA A 70 15.94 -39.72 -35.24
C ALA A 70 16.17 -38.47 -36.13
N PRO A 71 16.18 -38.65 -37.48
CA PRO A 71 16.23 -37.52 -38.41
C PRO A 71 14.99 -36.62 -38.30
N GLU A 72 15.10 -35.36 -38.71
CA GLU A 72 14.02 -34.36 -38.63
C GLU A 72 12.74 -34.75 -39.40
N SER A 73 12.80 -35.76 -40.26
CA SER A 73 11.65 -36.33 -40.97
C SER A 73 10.68 -37.11 -40.06
N VAL A 74 11.12 -37.50 -38.86
CA VAL A 74 10.28 -38.10 -37.81
C VAL A 74 9.71 -36.98 -36.94
N GLY A 75 8.49 -37.11 -36.42
CA GLY A 75 7.84 -36.08 -35.60
C GLY A 75 8.67 -35.66 -34.37
N GLN A 76 8.59 -34.39 -33.97
CA GLN A 76 9.44 -33.81 -32.91
C GLN A 76 8.83 -33.84 -31.49
N TYR A 77 7.59 -34.33 -31.34
CA TYR A 77 6.90 -34.54 -30.05
C TYR A 77 6.68 -36.03 -29.77
N SER A 78 6.85 -36.43 -28.50
CA SER A 78 6.44 -37.74 -27.98
C SER A 78 5.76 -37.60 -26.62
N TRP A 79 4.53 -38.12 -26.49
CA TRP A 79 3.74 -38.05 -25.27
C TRP A 79 3.54 -39.43 -24.65
N TRP A 80 4.26 -39.69 -23.56
CA TRP A 80 4.24 -40.94 -22.81
C TRP A 80 3.08 -40.96 -21.83
N ARG A 81 2.05 -41.75 -22.13
CA ARG A 81 0.81 -41.84 -21.34
C ARG A 81 0.73 -43.16 -20.60
N ALA A 82 0.49 -43.11 -19.30
CA ALA A 82 0.14 -44.28 -18.49
C ALA A 82 -0.59 -43.88 -17.23
N GLU A 83 -1.18 -44.85 -16.54
CA GLU A 83 -1.80 -44.64 -15.24
C GLU A 83 -0.76 -44.40 -14.13
N ALA A 84 -1.21 -44.03 -12.94
CA ALA A 84 -0.37 -43.96 -11.74
C ALA A 84 0.35 -45.32 -11.53
N TRP A 85 1.54 -45.29 -10.93
CA TRP A 85 2.31 -46.52 -10.64
C TRP A 85 2.78 -47.31 -11.87
N SER A 86 2.94 -46.64 -13.01
CA SER A 86 3.52 -47.25 -14.22
C SER A 86 5.05 -47.08 -14.31
N GLY A 87 5.66 -46.28 -13.43
CA GLY A 87 7.10 -46.00 -13.45
C GLY A 87 7.54 -44.96 -14.49
N LYS A 88 6.61 -44.12 -15.01
CA LYS A 88 6.91 -43.03 -15.97
C LYS A 88 8.01 -42.11 -15.47
N THR A 89 7.82 -41.52 -14.29
CA THR A 89 8.75 -40.58 -13.66
C THR A 89 10.13 -41.21 -13.47
N ALA A 90 10.18 -42.46 -13.00
CA ALA A 90 11.44 -43.20 -12.85
C ALA A 90 12.15 -43.45 -14.19
N LEU A 91 11.42 -43.80 -15.24
CA LEU A 91 11.95 -43.98 -16.60
C LEU A 91 12.54 -42.67 -17.13
N LEU A 92 11.76 -41.58 -17.10
CA LEU A 92 12.18 -40.29 -17.63
C LEU A 92 13.30 -39.64 -16.82
N ALA A 93 13.29 -39.77 -15.49
CA ALA A 93 14.40 -39.29 -14.65
C ALA A 93 15.70 -40.07 -14.92
N THR A 94 15.60 -41.39 -15.09
CA THR A 94 16.76 -42.23 -15.43
C THR A 94 17.35 -41.82 -16.78
N PHE A 95 16.50 -41.58 -17.77
CA PHE A 95 16.89 -41.10 -19.10
C PHE A 95 17.48 -39.68 -19.06
N ALA A 96 16.86 -38.75 -18.32
CA ALA A 96 17.32 -37.36 -18.20
C ALA A 96 18.72 -37.25 -17.57
N LEU A 97 19.04 -38.11 -16.61
CA LEU A 97 20.37 -38.14 -15.99
C LEU A 97 21.41 -38.90 -16.80
N ASN A 98 20.99 -39.84 -17.65
CA ASN A 98 21.85 -40.67 -18.49
C ASN A 98 21.44 -40.60 -19.97
N PRO A 99 21.48 -39.41 -20.61
CA PRO A 99 21.14 -39.29 -22.01
C PRO A 99 22.16 -39.99 -22.91
N PRO A 100 21.76 -40.47 -24.10
CA PRO A 100 22.70 -41.05 -25.05
C PRO A 100 23.70 -40.01 -25.58
N PRO A 101 24.88 -40.42 -26.08
CA PRO A 101 25.85 -39.50 -26.68
C PRO A 101 25.22 -38.67 -27.80
N GLY A 102 25.48 -37.37 -27.80
CA GLY A 102 24.90 -36.44 -28.79
C GLY A 102 23.54 -35.86 -28.41
N VAL A 103 23.03 -36.11 -27.19
CA VAL A 103 21.77 -35.53 -26.70
C VAL A 103 22.02 -34.68 -25.46
N HIS A 104 21.50 -33.45 -25.46
CA HIS A 104 21.49 -32.55 -24.32
C HIS A 104 20.06 -32.42 -23.78
N VAL A 105 19.87 -32.74 -22.50
CA VAL A 105 18.54 -32.75 -21.87
C VAL A 105 18.34 -31.51 -21.00
N VAL A 106 17.22 -30.83 -21.23
CA VAL A 106 16.61 -29.87 -20.30
C VAL A 106 15.35 -30.55 -19.75
N SER A 107 15.18 -30.56 -18.43
CA SER A 107 14.09 -31.33 -17.82
C SER A 107 13.31 -30.55 -16.78
N PHE A 108 12.03 -30.87 -16.65
CA PHE A 108 11.15 -30.36 -15.61
C PHE A 108 10.19 -31.46 -15.16
N PHE A 109 10.10 -31.68 -13.85
CA PHE A 109 9.23 -32.70 -13.24
C PHE A 109 8.17 -31.98 -12.42
N ILE A 110 6.92 -32.04 -12.87
CA ILE A 110 5.76 -31.45 -12.19
C ILE A 110 5.41 -32.35 -11.02
N THR A 111 5.49 -31.82 -9.79
CA THR A 111 5.13 -32.58 -8.58
C THR A 111 4.20 -31.79 -7.68
N ALA A 112 3.01 -32.33 -7.43
CA ALA A 112 1.99 -31.65 -6.62
C ALA A 112 2.20 -31.71 -5.08
N GLY A 113 3.29 -32.32 -4.59
CA GLY A 113 3.64 -32.37 -3.16
C GLY A 113 4.34 -31.11 -2.64
N TRP A 114 4.84 -30.25 -3.52
CA TRP A 114 5.46 -28.98 -3.18
C TRP A 114 4.59 -27.90 -3.81
N ALA A 115 3.82 -27.15 -3.01
CA ALA A 115 2.83 -26.19 -3.50
C ALA A 115 3.40 -25.13 -4.47
N LYS A 116 4.73 -24.96 -4.53
CA LYS A 116 5.45 -24.05 -5.43
C LYS A 116 5.99 -24.67 -6.73
N HIS A 117 5.80 -25.97 -7.03
CA HIS A 117 6.37 -26.62 -8.24
C HIS A 117 5.34 -27.11 -9.27
N SER A 118 4.08 -26.74 -9.12
CA SER A 118 2.98 -27.10 -10.03
C SER A 118 2.44 -25.90 -10.82
N GLU A 119 3.25 -24.84 -10.95
CA GLU A 119 2.86 -23.55 -11.54
C GLU A 119 3.69 -23.22 -12.78
N ARG A 120 3.06 -22.55 -13.75
CA ARG A 120 3.65 -22.09 -15.02
C ARG A 120 4.92 -21.26 -14.84
N GLN A 121 4.92 -20.32 -13.90
CA GLN A 121 6.06 -19.43 -13.68
C GLN A 121 7.33 -20.19 -13.27
N VAL A 122 7.15 -21.24 -12.47
CA VAL A 122 8.25 -22.05 -11.93
C VAL A 122 8.84 -22.95 -13.02
N PHE A 123 8.00 -23.45 -13.93
CA PHE A 123 8.46 -24.12 -15.15
C PHE A 123 9.37 -23.18 -15.97
N VAL A 124 8.90 -21.96 -16.24
CA VAL A 124 9.67 -20.96 -17.01
C VAL A 124 11.00 -20.67 -16.34
N ASP A 125 11.00 -20.40 -15.03
CA ASP A 125 12.20 -20.02 -14.28
C ASP A 125 13.28 -21.12 -14.29
N ILE A 126 12.88 -22.38 -14.02
CA ILE A 126 13.81 -23.51 -13.97
C ILE A 126 14.35 -23.89 -15.35
N VAL A 127 13.51 -23.79 -16.39
CA VAL A 127 13.92 -24.11 -17.75
C VAL A 127 14.86 -23.04 -18.30
N VAL A 128 14.58 -21.75 -18.06
CA VAL A 128 15.47 -20.65 -18.46
C VAL A 128 16.84 -20.78 -17.80
N GLU A 129 16.90 -21.12 -16.52
CA GLU A 129 18.17 -21.36 -15.81
C GLU A 129 19.02 -22.47 -16.47
N GLN A 130 18.40 -23.61 -16.80
CA GLN A 130 19.07 -24.72 -17.50
C GLN A 130 19.54 -24.33 -18.91
N LEU A 131 18.76 -23.52 -19.63
CA LEU A 131 19.14 -23.04 -20.96
C LEU A 131 20.31 -22.05 -20.91
N TRP A 132 20.38 -21.20 -19.89
CA TRP A 132 21.54 -20.32 -19.67
C TRP A 132 22.80 -21.09 -19.32
N GLU A 133 22.71 -22.10 -18.46
CA GLU A 133 23.82 -23.02 -18.18
C GLU A 133 24.32 -23.70 -19.47
N LEU A 134 23.40 -24.24 -20.29
CA LEU A 134 23.74 -24.89 -21.56
C LEU A 134 24.44 -23.94 -22.54
N LEU A 135 23.99 -22.69 -22.62
CA LEU A 135 24.55 -21.68 -23.52
C LEU A 135 25.82 -21.01 -22.95
N GLY A 136 26.20 -21.29 -21.70
CA GLY A 136 27.27 -20.57 -21.00
C GLY A 136 26.99 -19.08 -20.84
N GLN A 137 25.71 -18.69 -20.80
CA GLN A 137 25.29 -17.29 -20.70
C GLN A 137 25.02 -16.91 -19.23
N PRO A 138 25.33 -15.67 -18.82
CA PRO A 138 24.95 -15.19 -17.50
C PRO A 138 23.43 -15.03 -17.38
N ALA A 139 22.89 -15.28 -16.18
CA ALA A 139 21.49 -15.01 -15.88
C ALA A 139 21.18 -13.51 -16.05
N GLN A 140 20.08 -13.17 -16.72
CA GLN A 140 19.65 -11.78 -16.89
C GLN A 140 18.82 -11.33 -15.68
N PRO A 141 19.28 -10.35 -14.87
CA PRO A 141 18.65 -10.12 -13.56
C PRO A 141 17.30 -9.38 -13.55
N HIS A 142 16.67 -9.07 -14.69
CA HIS A 142 15.58 -8.07 -14.77
C HIS A 142 14.38 -8.47 -15.64
N LEU A 143 14.06 -9.76 -15.73
CA LEU A 143 12.90 -10.21 -16.51
C LEU A 143 11.62 -10.30 -15.64
N THR A 144 10.56 -9.61 -16.05
CA THR A 144 9.18 -9.77 -15.55
C THR A 144 8.63 -11.15 -15.94
N PRO A 145 7.58 -11.68 -15.27
CA PRO A 145 6.93 -12.93 -15.67
C PRO A 145 6.63 -13.01 -17.19
N GLU A 146 6.06 -11.95 -17.76
CA GLU A 146 5.63 -11.88 -19.17
C GLU A 146 6.83 -11.79 -20.13
N THR A 147 7.89 -11.08 -19.74
CA THR A 147 9.12 -10.98 -20.53
C THR A 147 9.97 -12.25 -20.43
N ARG A 148 9.95 -12.98 -19.30
CA ARG A 148 10.63 -14.28 -19.15
C ARG A 148 10.15 -15.31 -20.16
N GLU A 149 8.85 -15.36 -20.42
CA GLU A 149 8.28 -16.28 -21.42
C GLU A 149 8.71 -15.94 -22.85
N SER A 150 8.73 -14.64 -23.16
CA SER A 150 9.25 -14.16 -24.43
C SER A 150 10.73 -14.50 -24.60
N HIS A 151 11.52 -14.42 -23.52
CA HIS A 151 12.92 -14.84 -23.51
C HIS A 151 13.08 -16.35 -23.65
N LEU A 152 12.24 -17.15 -23.00
CA LEU A 152 12.23 -18.61 -23.12
C LEU A 152 12.09 -19.04 -24.59
N LEU A 153 11.19 -18.43 -25.35
CA LEU A 153 11.03 -18.69 -26.80
C LEU A 153 12.33 -18.42 -27.59
N SER A 154 13.04 -17.33 -27.27
CA SER A 154 14.32 -17.01 -27.89
C SER A 154 15.41 -18.02 -27.50
N LEU A 155 15.47 -18.41 -26.23
CA LEU A 155 16.47 -19.34 -25.70
C LEU A 155 16.32 -20.73 -26.28
N TRP A 156 15.09 -21.21 -26.54
CA TRP A 156 14.88 -22.49 -27.25
C TRP A 156 15.59 -22.52 -28.60
N GLY A 157 15.38 -21.47 -29.41
CA GLY A 157 16.01 -21.37 -30.73
C GLY A 157 17.54 -21.26 -30.64
N GLN A 158 18.06 -20.54 -29.66
CA GLN A 158 19.50 -20.40 -29.44
C GLN A 158 20.15 -21.73 -29.02
N ALA A 159 19.57 -22.41 -28.03
CA ALA A 159 20.07 -23.68 -27.50
C ALA A 159 19.98 -24.80 -28.54
N ALA A 160 18.89 -24.87 -29.31
CA ALA A 160 18.75 -25.85 -30.39
C ALA A 160 19.81 -25.65 -31.49
N ARG A 161 20.06 -24.39 -31.90
CA ARG A 161 21.14 -24.06 -32.86
C ARG A 161 22.52 -24.35 -32.28
N HIS A 162 22.74 -24.08 -31.00
CA HIS A 162 23.99 -24.39 -30.32
C HIS A 162 24.26 -25.90 -30.36
N CYS A 163 23.28 -26.72 -29.95
CA CYS A 163 23.37 -28.17 -30.02
C CYS A 163 23.61 -28.66 -31.47
N GLY A 164 22.83 -28.15 -32.44
CA GLY A 164 22.95 -28.52 -33.85
C GLY A 164 24.32 -28.24 -34.45
N LYS A 165 24.94 -27.09 -34.12
CA LYS A 165 26.33 -26.76 -34.55
C LYS A 165 27.37 -27.74 -34.01
N HIS A 166 27.11 -28.34 -32.85
CA HIS A 166 27.96 -29.35 -32.23
C HIS A 166 27.59 -30.80 -32.60
N GLY A 167 26.68 -30.99 -33.57
CA GLY A 167 26.21 -32.33 -33.95
C GLY A 167 25.35 -33.00 -32.86
N GLN A 168 24.78 -32.22 -31.95
CA GLN A 168 23.95 -32.68 -30.84
C GLN A 168 22.49 -32.30 -31.05
N LYS A 169 21.58 -32.94 -30.31
CA LYS A 169 20.15 -32.62 -30.25
C LYS A 169 19.77 -32.08 -28.87
N LEU A 170 18.97 -31.02 -28.84
CA LEU A 170 18.35 -30.52 -27.62
C LEU A 170 17.05 -31.29 -27.34
N VAL A 171 16.85 -31.77 -26.12
CA VAL A 171 15.66 -32.52 -25.74
C VAL A 171 15.05 -31.91 -24.50
N LEU A 172 13.81 -31.45 -24.59
CA LEU A 172 13.00 -31.02 -23.45
C LEU A 172 12.19 -32.21 -22.91
N ILE A 173 12.34 -32.53 -21.62
CA ILE A 173 11.53 -33.54 -20.93
C ILE A 173 10.64 -32.85 -19.90
N VAL A 174 9.32 -33.01 -20.03
CA VAL A 174 8.36 -32.55 -19.03
C VAL A 174 7.55 -33.73 -18.50
N ASP A 175 7.83 -34.13 -17.26
CA ASP A 175 7.10 -35.22 -16.60
C ASP A 175 5.91 -34.68 -15.81
N GLY A 176 4.74 -35.34 -15.92
CA GLY A 176 3.57 -35.06 -15.09
C GLY A 176 2.69 -33.89 -15.56
N LEU A 177 2.47 -33.72 -16.87
CA LEU A 177 1.56 -32.67 -17.37
C LEU A 177 0.14 -32.74 -16.78
N ASP A 178 -0.30 -33.92 -16.34
CA ASP A 178 -1.59 -34.12 -15.64
C ASP A 178 -1.63 -33.54 -14.22
N GLU A 179 -0.49 -33.14 -13.67
CA GLU A 179 -0.36 -32.55 -12.33
C GLU A 179 -0.23 -31.02 -12.33
N ASP A 180 -0.34 -30.40 -13.51
CA ASP A 180 -0.37 -28.95 -13.65
C ASP A 180 -1.57 -28.36 -12.90
N ARG A 181 -1.31 -27.41 -12.00
CA ARG A 181 -2.32 -26.68 -11.22
C ARG A 181 -2.55 -25.25 -11.71
N GLY A 182 -1.79 -24.79 -12.71
CA GLY A 182 -1.89 -23.43 -13.26
C GLY A 182 -3.14 -23.17 -14.10
N TRP A 183 -3.96 -24.19 -14.36
CA TRP A 183 -5.17 -24.09 -15.17
C TRP A 183 -6.42 -24.53 -14.37
N ASP A 184 -7.24 -23.56 -13.97
CA ASP A 184 -8.53 -23.75 -13.30
C ASP A 184 -9.74 -23.49 -14.23
N GLY A 185 -9.50 -23.05 -15.46
CA GLY A 185 -10.52 -22.73 -16.45
C GLY A 185 -10.98 -21.26 -16.45
N SER A 186 -10.42 -20.41 -15.60
CA SER A 186 -10.62 -18.95 -15.64
C SER A 186 -9.91 -18.31 -16.85
N PRO A 187 -10.32 -17.11 -17.28
CA PRO A 187 -9.69 -16.41 -18.42
C PRO A 187 -8.21 -16.06 -18.20
N ASP A 188 -7.80 -15.90 -16.95
CA ASP A 188 -6.46 -15.46 -16.56
C ASP A 188 -5.54 -16.64 -16.17
N ALA A 189 -6.08 -17.86 -16.06
CA ALA A 189 -5.31 -19.06 -15.79
C ALA A 189 -4.60 -19.57 -17.06
N HIS A 190 -3.41 -20.12 -16.89
CA HIS A 190 -2.58 -20.57 -18.01
C HIS A 190 -1.77 -21.82 -17.66
N SER A 191 -1.86 -22.84 -18.52
CA SER A 191 -1.19 -24.13 -18.34
C SER A 191 0.28 -24.12 -18.78
N ILE A 192 1.09 -24.98 -18.17
CA ILE A 192 2.46 -25.30 -18.64
C ILE A 192 2.41 -25.84 -20.07
N ALA A 193 1.37 -26.63 -20.40
CA ALA A 193 1.18 -27.21 -21.72
C ALA A 193 1.09 -26.14 -22.83
N ALA A 194 0.56 -24.95 -22.53
CA ALA A 194 0.44 -23.85 -23.50
C ALA A 194 1.76 -23.13 -23.80
N VAL A 195 2.80 -23.30 -22.96
CA VAL A 195 4.13 -22.66 -23.12
C VAL A 195 5.14 -23.57 -23.82
N LEU A 196 4.76 -24.82 -24.08
CA LEU A 196 5.65 -25.77 -24.75
C LEU A 196 5.97 -25.30 -26.20
N PRO A 197 7.16 -25.62 -26.74
CA PRO A 197 7.60 -25.05 -28.01
C PRO A 197 6.68 -25.43 -29.18
N ASP A 198 6.12 -24.43 -29.85
CA ASP A 198 5.36 -24.55 -31.10
C ASP A 198 5.52 -23.26 -31.94
N PRO A 199 6.21 -23.30 -33.11
CA PRO A 199 6.85 -24.45 -33.73
C PRO A 199 8.16 -24.86 -33.00
N ILE A 200 8.52 -26.15 -33.06
CA ILE A 200 9.78 -26.64 -32.49
C ILE A 200 10.96 -26.24 -33.40
N PRO A 201 12.06 -25.69 -32.85
CA PRO A 201 13.28 -25.43 -33.62
C PRO A 201 13.94 -26.69 -34.19
N ASP A 202 14.63 -26.58 -35.34
CA ASP A 202 15.45 -27.66 -35.88
C ASP A 202 16.49 -28.14 -34.86
N SER A 203 16.73 -29.45 -34.80
CA SER A 203 17.58 -30.10 -33.79
C SER A 203 17.07 -30.04 -32.34
N MET A 204 15.77 -29.81 -32.16
CA MET A 204 15.09 -29.95 -30.87
C MET A 204 13.99 -31.03 -30.90
N ARG A 205 13.81 -31.73 -29.77
CA ARG A 205 12.72 -32.68 -29.53
C ARG A 205 12.05 -32.39 -28.20
N VAL A 206 10.78 -32.76 -28.06
CA VAL A 206 10.01 -32.60 -26.82
C VAL A 206 9.39 -33.93 -26.41
N ILE A 207 9.68 -34.37 -25.18
CA ILE A 207 9.10 -35.55 -24.55
C ILE A 207 8.25 -35.06 -23.38
N VAL A 208 6.97 -35.41 -23.39
CA VAL A 208 6.06 -35.11 -22.29
C VAL A 208 5.50 -36.39 -21.70
N SER A 209 5.13 -36.35 -20.43
CA SER A 209 4.48 -37.48 -19.74
C SER A 209 3.17 -37.04 -19.11
N GLY A 210 2.19 -37.95 -19.05
CA GLY A 210 1.00 -37.71 -18.23
C GLY A 210 -0.04 -38.83 -18.25
N ARG A 211 -1.27 -38.49 -17.85
CA ARG A 211 -2.43 -39.41 -17.81
C ARG A 211 -3.42 -39.16 -18.95
N SER A 212 -4.44 -40.00 -19.00
CA SER A 212 -5.59 -39.84 -19.89
C SER A 212 -6.61 -38.82 -19.42
N ASN A 213 -6.61 -38.56 -18.11
CA ASN A 213 -7.48 -37.62 -17.42
C ASN A 213 -6.64 -36.90 -16.35
N PRO A 214 -6.69 -35.55 -16.25
CA PRO A 214 -7.50 -34.60 -17.03
C PRO A 214 -7.13 -34.53 -18.53
N PRO A 215 -8.05 -34.08 -19.41
CA PRO A 215 -7.74 -33.83 -20.82
C PRO A 215 -6.78 -32.65 -20.99
N ILE A 216 -6.20 -32.48 -22.19
CA ILE A 216 -5.37 -31.31 -22.51
C ILE A 216 -6.18 -30.02 -22.22
N PRO A 217 -5.64 -29.05 -21.47
CA PRO A 217 -6.24 -27.75 -21.20
C PRO A 217 -6.77 -27.01 -22.44
N ARG A 218 -7.75 -26.11 -22.26
CA ARG A 218 -8.42 -25.42 -23.38
C ARG A 218 -7.60 -24.26 -23.98
N ASP A 219 -6.67 -23.72 -23.21
CA ASP A 219 -5.71 -22.69 -23.64
C ASP A 219 -4.66 -23.22 -24.62
N VAL A 220 -4.44 -24.54 -24.70
CA VAL A 220 -3.56 -25.16 -25.72
C VAL A 220 -4.23 -25.11 -27.10
N PRO A 221 -3.64 -24.41 -28.11
CA PRO A 221 -4.23 -24.23 -29.43
C PRO A 221 -4.59 -25.55 -30.14
N ASP A 222 -5.64 -25.54 -30.96
CA ASP A 222 -6.11 -26.74 -31.68
C ASP A 222 -5.06 -27.35 -32.63
N ARG A 223 -4.18 -26.50 -33.16
CA ARG A 223 -3.07 -26.89 -34.07
C ARG A 223 -1.83 -27.42 -33.36
N HIS A 224 -1.79 -27.38 -32.02
CA HIS A 224 -0.60 -27.77 -31.27
C HIS A 224 -0.35 -29.28 -31.41
N PRO A 225 0.92 -29.73 -31.59
CA PRO A 225 1.26 -31.14 -31.75
C PRO A 225 0.74 -32.10 -30.67
N LEU A 226 0.52 -31.64 -29.43
CA LEU A 226 -0.02 -32.43 -28.32
C LEU A 226 -1.43 -32.96 -28.57
N ARG A 227 -2.23 -32.27 -29.40
CA ARG A 227 -3.57 -32.74 -29.80
C ARG A 227 -3.53 -33.81 -30.89
N THR A 228 -2.35 -34.12 -31.44
CA THR A 228 -2.19 -35.12 -32.50
C THR A 228 -2.07 -36.53 -31.91
N ARG A 229 -2.90 -37.48 -32.36
CA ARG A 229 -2.86 -38.85 -31.82
C ARG A 229 -1.54 -39.59 -32.08
N SER A 230 -0.82 -39.25 -33.15
CA SER A 230 0.43 -39.92 -33.53
C SER A 230 1.59 -39.64 -32.58
N VAL A 231 1.51 -38.61 -31.72
CA VAL A 231 2.56 -38.35 -30.73
C VAL A 231 2.39 -39.19 -29.46
N VAL A 232 1.23 -39.83 -29.27
CA VAL A 232 0.93 -40.56 -28.03
C VAL A 232 1.56 -41.95 -28.02
N ARG A 233 2.43 -42.20 -27.04
CA ARG A 233 3.04 -43.49 -26.72
C ARG A 233 2.44 -44.00 -25.40
N ALA A 234 1.58 -45.01 -25.46
CA ALA A 234 1.03 -45.63 -24.26
C ALA A 234 2.10 -46.50 -23.57
N LEU A 235 2.45 -46.21 -22.32
CA LEU A 235 3.42 -46.97 -21.53
C LEU A 235 2.72 -48.11 -20.78
N ALA A 236 3.18 -49.35 -20.96
CA ALA A 236 2.67 -50.49 -20.23
C ALA A 236 2.99 -50.37 -18.73
N PRO A 237 2.13 -50.83 -17.81
CA PRO A 237 2.43 -50.84 -16.37
C PRO A 237 3.75 -51.57 -16.08
N SER A 238 4.54 -51.07 -15.12
CA SER A 238 5.77 -51.74 -14.68
C SER A 238 5.44 -52.68 -13.53
N PRO A 239 5.79 -53.99 -13.62
CA PRO A 239 5.64 -54.91 -12.49
C PRO A 239 6.39 -54.45 -11.23
N ALA A 240 7.52 -53.75 -11.40
CA ALA A 240 8.29 -53.17 -10.29
C ALA A 240 7.58 -51.98 -9.65
N ALA A 241 6.88 -51.14 -10.43
CA ALA A 241 6.11 -50.02 -9.90
C ALA A 241 4.79 -50.49 -9.25
N GLU A 242 4.18 -51.58 -9.75
CA GLU A 242 3.08 -52.27 -9.07
C GLU A 242 3.54 -52.92 -7.76
N ALA A 243 4.74 -53.48 -7.70
CA ALA A 243 5.32 -53.99 -6.47
C ALA A 243 5.55 -52.86 -5.44
N VAL A 244 6.03 -51.70 -5.87
CA VAL A 244 6.17 -50.51 -5.01
C VAL A 244 4.79 -50.05 -4.49
N ARG A 245 3.77 -50.00 -5.35
CA ARG A 245 2.39 -49.73 -4.91
C ARG A 245 1.90 -50.75 -3.89
N GLY A 246 2.15 -52.04 -4.12
CA GLY A 246 1.78 -53.12 -3.22
C GLY A 246 2.56 -53.12 -1.90
N ASP A 247 3.81 -52.67 -1.89
CA ASP A 247 4.59 -52.39 -0.68
C ASP A 247 3.96 -51.22 0.10
N MET A 248 3.63 -50.13 -0.59
CA MET A 248 3.05 -48.93 0.02
C MET A 248 1.64 -49.15 0.57
N GLU A 249 0.79 -49.89 -0.15
CA GLU A 249 -0.50 -50.36 0.35
C GLU A 249 -0.36 -51.26 1.57
N ARG A 250 0.68 -52.11 1.63
CA ARG A 250 0.97 -52.94 2.80
C ARG A 250 1.46 -52.12 3.99
N ASP A 251 2.32 -51.14 3.76
CA ASP A 251 2.82 -50.24 4.80
C ASP A 251 1.68 -49.40 5.41
N LEU A 252 0.79 -48.84 4.57
CA LEU A 252 -0.41 -48.15 5.04
C LEU A 252 -1.37 -49.09 5.78
N LYS A 253 -1.59 -50.31 5.29
CA LYS A 253 -2.40 -51.32 5.99
C LYS A 253 -1.79 -51.67 7.34
N ARG A 254 -0.47 -51.80 7.44
CA ARG A 254 0.25 -52.06 8.70
C ARG A 254 0.02 -50.93 9.69
N LEU A 255 0.21 -49.67 9.27
CA LEU A 255 -0.06 -48.49 10.12
C LEU A 255 -1.53 -48.41 10.54
N PHE A 256 -2.45 -48.67 9.61
CA PHE A 256 -3.89 -48.69 9.86
C PHE A 256 -4.32 -49.82 10.81
N SER A 257 -3.61 -50.95 10.82
CA SER A 257 -3.83 -52.07 11.75
C SER A 257 -2.93 -52.04 12.99
N GLY A 258 -2.12 -50.99 13.14
CA GLY A 258 -1.10 -50.87 14.16
C GLY A 258 -1.64 -50.41 15.52
N SER A 259 -0.73 -49.90 16.35
CA SER A 259 -1.07 -49.29 17.64
C SER A 259 -2.04 -48.11 17.48
N ALA A 260 -2.71 -47.71 18.57
CA ALA A 260 -3.55 -46.51 18.55
C ALA A 260 -2.76 -45.27 18.11
N LEU A 261 -1.50 -45.15 18.54
CA LEU A 261 -0.61 -44.05 18.18
C LEU A 261 -0.27 -44.04 16.67
N GLU A 262 0.05 -45.19 16.07
CA GLU A 262 0.33 -45.30 14.63
C GLU A 262 -0.90 -44.98 13.77
N ARG A 263 -2.09 -45.43 14.19
CA ARG A 263 -3.36 -45.12 13.52
C ARG A 263 -3.68 -43.64 13.58
N ASP A 264 -3.50 -43.04 14.75
CA ASP A 264 -3.76 -41.62 14.94
C ASP A 264 -2.75 -40.72 14.22
N LEU A 265 -1.47 -41.12 14.16
CA LEU A 265 -0.46 -40.44 13.34
C LEU A 265 -0.85 -40.44 11.86
N LEU A 266 -1.20 -41.62 11.31
CA LEU A 266 -1.65 -41.72 9.92
C LEU A 266 -2.92 -40.90 9.69
N GLY A 267 -3.90 -40.98 10.59
CA GLY A 267 -5.16 -40.25 10.52
C GLY A 267 -4.96 -38.73 10.51
N LEU A 268 -4.18 -38.20 11.47
CA LEU A 268 -3.90 -36.76 11.61
C LEU A 268 -3.10 -36.22 10.42
N LEU A 269 -2.02 -36.90 9.99
CA LEU A 269 -1.24 -36.47 8.82
C LEU A 269 -2.05 -36.55 7.52
N THR A 270 -2.96 -37.53 7.42
CA THR A 270 -3.84 -37.63 6.25
C THR A 270 -4.93 -36.55 6.25
N ALA A 271 -5.50 -36.24 7.42
CA ALA A 271 -6.51 -35.21 7.60
C ALA A 271 -5.92 -33.82 7.37
N ALA A 272 -4.74 -33.55 7.93
CA ALA A 272 -4.05 -32.28 7.83
C ALA A 272 -3.67 -31.90 6.39
N GLY A 273 -3.46 -32.88 5.49
CA GLY A 273 -3.17 -32.63 4.08
C GLY A 273 -1.82 -31.95 3.79
N GLY A 274 -1.07 -31.62 4.84
CA GLY A 274 0.21 -30.95 4.84
C GLY A 274 1.04 -31.42 6.04
N GLY A 275 2.22 -30.84 6.18
CA GLY A 275 3.16 -31.31 7.19
C GLY A 275 2.84 -30.82 8.61
N LEU A 276 2.92 -31.72 9.59
CA LEU A 276 2.85 -31.40 11.03
C LEU A 276 4.21 -31.58 11.70
N SER A 277 4.59 -30.65 12.58
CA SER A 277 5.83 -30.78 13.34
C SER A 277 5.74 -31.89 14.40
N THR A 278 6.88 -32.39 14.87
CA THR A 278 6.88 -33.35 16.00
C THR A 278 6.22 -32.77 17.24
N ALA A 279 6.37 -31.46 17.49
CA ALA A 279 5.73 -30.78 18.61
C ALA A 279 4.20 -30.72 18.43
N ASP A 280 3.74 -30.47 17.20
CA ASP A 280 2.32 -30.43 16.85
C ASP A 280 1.67 -31.80 17.11
N LEU A 281 2.35 -32.88 16.69
CA LEU A 281 1.88 -34.25 16.87
C LEU A 281 1.87 -34.65 18.34
N VAL A 282 2.86 -34.23 19.13
CA VAL A 282 2.89 -34.45 20.58
C VAL A 282 1.67 -33.80 21.25
N ASP A 283 1.35 -32.56 20.88
CA ASP A 283 0.22 -31.82 21.42
C ASP A 283 -1.12 -32.46 21.01
N LEU A 284 -1.27 -32.83 19.73
CA LEU A 284 -2.48 -33.47 19.19
C LEU A 284 -2.74 -34.90 19.70
N LEU A 285 -1.69 -35.62 20.06
CA LEU A 285 -1.75 -37.02 20.50
C LEU A 285 -1.72 -37.16 22.03
N GLY A 286 -1.26 -36.13 22.76
CA GLY A 286 -1.03 -36.20 24.21
C GLY A 286 0.02 -37.26 24.59
N ALA A 287 0.99 -37.52 23.71
CA ALA A 287 2.00 -38.57 23.86
C ALA A 287 3.37 -37.99 24.19
N ALA A 288 4.27 -38.79 24.79
CA ALA A 288 5.62 -38.32 25.08
C ALA A 288 6.42 -38.10 23.77
N PRO A 289 7.27 -37.06 23.66
CA PRO A 289 8.01 -36.74 22.42
C PRO A 289 8.78 -37.92 21.83
N TRP A 290 9.39 -38.75 22.68
CA TRP A 290 10.13 -39.94 22.25
C TRP A 290 9.23 -41.01 21.62
N GLN A 291 7.96 -41.15 22.04
CA GLN A 291 7.03 -42.14 21.47
C GLN A 291 6.60 -41.75 20.07
N VAL A 292 6.35 -40.45 19.86
CA VAL A 292 6.03 -39.88 18.54
C VAL A 292 7.24 -40.01 17.62
N GLN A 293 8.44 -39.65 18.10
CA GLN A 293 9.67 -39.83 17.33
C GLN A 293 9.96 -41.29 17.00
N ASP A 294 9.77 -42.22 17.94
CA ASP A 294 10.00 -43.65 17.71
C ASP A 294 9.02 -44.21 16.66
N CYS A 295 7.75 -43.81 16.71
CA CYS A 295 6.76 -44.20 15.69
C CYS A 295 7.09 -43.59 14.32
N LEU A 296 7.47 -42.31 14.29
CA LEU A 296 7.94 -41.66 13.07
C LEU A 296 9.16 -42.41 12.54
N HIS A 297 10.24 -42.59 13.30
CA HIS A 297 11.45 -43.30 12.89
C HIS A 297 11.21 -44.75 12.46
N THR A 298 10.34 -45.48 13.13
CA THR A 298 10.00 -46.88 12.81
C THR A 298 9.15 -47.00 11.52
N ALA A 299 8.40 -45.95 11.17
CA ALA A 299 7.64 -45.83 9.93
C ALA A 299 8.34 -44.97 8.84
N SER A 300 9.39 -44.23 9.20
CA SER A 300 10.11 -43.19 8.43
C SER A 300 10.92 -43.74 7.27
N GLY A 301 11.01 -45.05 7.09
CA GLY A 301 11.76 -45.58 5.95
C GLY A 301 11.10 -45.25 4.61
N ARG A 302 9.75 -45.19 4.55
CA ARG A 302 9.00 -45.25 3.28
C ARG A 302 7.66 -44.51 3.23
N SER A 303 6.96 -44.32 4.35
CA SER A 303 5.59 -43.75 4.34
C SER A 303 5.52 -42.28 4.74
N PHE A 304 6.39 -41.84 5.64
CA PHE A 304 6.50 -40.44 6.07
C PHE A 304 7.82 -39.85 5.57
N SER A 305 7.78 -38.62 5.06
CA SER A 305 8.98 -37.88 4.70
C SER A 305 9.17 -36.70 5.62
N PRO A 306 10.35 -36.56 6.26
CA PRO A 306 10.72 -35.33 6.92
C PRO A 306 10.98 -34.26 5.87
N SER A 307 10.39 -33.09 6.09
CA SER A 307 10.63 -31.87 5.33
C SER A 307 11.06 -30.77 6.29
N THR A 308 11.87 -29.84 5.80
CA THR A 308 12.21 -28.64 6.55
C THR A 308 11.10 -27.62 6.37
N GLY A 309 10.35 -27.35 7.43
CA GLY A 309 9.49 -26.17 7.57
C GLY A 309 10.31 -24.97 8.05
N SER A 310 10.02 -23.78 7.52
CA SER A 310 10.64 -22.55 7.99
C SER A 310 9.78 -21.96 9.11
N ARG A 311 10.33 -21.90 10.32
CA ARG A 311 9.75 -21.18 11.45
C ARG A 311 10.73 -20.07 11.81
N SER A 312 10.49 -18.82 11.39
CA SER A 312 11.25 -17.63 11.83
C SER A 312 12.75 -17.88 12.07
N ASP A 313 13.56 -17.92 11.00
CA ASP A 313 15.02 -18.20 11.04
C ASP A 313 15.46 -19.55 11.68
N GLN A 314 14.54 -20.39 12.15
CA GLN A 314 14.80 -21.74 12.67
C GLN A 314 14.19 -22.81 11.75
N VAL A 315 15.03 -23.74 11.31
CA VAL A 315 14.62 -24.89 10.50
C VAL A 315 13.96 -25.91 11.42
N GLN A 316 12.65 -26.12 11.29
CA GLN A 316 11.93 -27.14 12.04
C GLN A 316 11.60 -28.35 11.14
N GLU A 317 11.77 -29.55 11.67
CA GLU A 317 11.40 -30.78 10.96
C GLU A 317 9.89 -31.01 11.03
N VAL A 318 9.29 -31.12 9.86
CA VAL A 318 7.86 -31.28 9.64
C VAL A 318 7.62 -32.60 8.92
N HIS A 319 6.64 -33.37 9.36
CA HIS A 319 6.35 -34.71 8.83
C HIS A 319 5.09 -34.68 7.97
N ALA A 320 5.16 -35.25 6.78
CA ALA A 320 4.01 -35.46 5.88
C ALA A 320 4.06 -36.85 5.25
N LEU A 321 2.98 -37.29 4.58
CA LEU A 321 3.03 -38.49 3.76
C LEU A 321 4.00 -38.31 2.60
N ALA A 322 4.85 -39.31 2.35
CA ALA A 322 6.01 -39.18 1.47
C ALA A 322 5.66 -38.80 0.01
N HIS A 323 4.46 -39.17 -0.46
CA HIS A 323 4.02 -38.95 -1.83
C HIS A 323 2.52 -38.64 -1.92
N LYS A 324 2.10 -37.88 -2.93
CA LYS A 324 0.68 -37.51 -3.16
C LYS A 324 -0.22 -38.71 -3.38
N GLU A 325 0.29 -39.77 -4.00
CA GLU A 325 -0.46 -41.01 -4.19
C GLU A 325 -0.69 -41.74 -2.85
N LEU A 326 0.25 -41.65 -1.89
CA LEU A 326 -0.01 -42.14 -0.52
C LEU A 326 -1.10 -41.33 0.15
N GLN A 327 -1.09 -40.00 0.01
CA GLN A 327 -2.15 -39.14 0.54
C GLN A 327 -3.52 -39.55 0.00
N THR A 328 -3.61 -39.76 -1.31
CA THR A 328 -4.85 -40.14 -1.99
C THR A 328 -5.33 -41.53 -1.55
N LEU A 329 -4.40 -42.49 -1.47
CA LEU A 329 -4.69 -43.85 -1.03
C LEU A 329 -5.10 -43.88 0.45
N ALA A 330 -4.38 -43.19 1.33
CA ALA A 330 -4.70 -43.08 2.75
C ALA A 330 -6.08 -42.43 2.97
N ARG A 331 -6.40 -41.35 2.23
CA ARG A 331 -7.76 -40.73 2.23
C ARG A 331 -8.83 -41.75 1.85
N SER A 332 -8.58 -42.55 0.81
CA SER A 332 -9.53 -43.59 0.38
C SER A 332 -9.68 -44.74 1.39
N MET A 333 -8.60 -45.12 2.09
CA MET A 333 -8.60 -46.19 3.08
C MET A 333 -9.25 -45.79 4.40
N LEU A 334 -9.00 -44.54 4.86
CA LEU A 334 -9.61 -43.99 6.07
C LEU A 334 -11.10 -43.69 5.87
N GLY A 335 -11.48 -43.29 4.65
CA GLY A 335 -12.88 -43.08 4.26
C GLY A 335 -13.61 -42.16 5.26
N PRO A 336 -14.76 -42.56 5.81
CA PRO A 336 -15.53 -41.73 6.76
C PRO A 336 -14.79 -41.39 8.06
N VAL A 337 -13.86 -42.24 8.53
CA VAL A 337 -13.13 -42.03 9.79
C VAL A 337 -12.23 -40.79 9.72
N LEU A 338 -11.89 -40.34 8.52
CA LEU A 338 -11.13 -39.10 8.31
C LEU A 338 -11.83 -37.87 8.92
N ALA A 339 -13.18 -37.88 9.00
CA ALA A 339 -13.94 -36.80 9.62
C ALA A 339 -13.65 -36.67 11.12
N ASP A 340 -13.42 -37.78 11.84
CA ASP A 340 -13.09 -37.74 13.27
C ASP A 340 -11.71 -37.09 13.51
N TYR A 341 -10.74 -37.37 12.63
CA TYR A 341 -9.43 -36.74 12.67
C TYR A 341 -9.48 -35.25 12.32
N ARG A 342 -10.35 -34.85 11.38
CA ARG A 342 -10.62 -33.42 11.13
C ARG A 342 -11.24 -32.73 12.34
N ASN A 343 -12.23 -33.35 12.98
CA ASN A 343 -12.84 -32.84 14.21
C ASN A 343 -11.81 -32.62 15.33
N ARG A 344 -10.80 -33.49 15.45
CA ARG A 344 -9.67 -33.29 16.38
C ARG A 344 -8.83 -32.06 16.01
N LEU A 345 -8.54 -31.86 14.72
CA LEU A 345 -7.82 -30.68 14.24
C LEU A 345 -8.63 -29.38 14.47
N HIS A 346 -9.96 -29.40 14.26
CA HIS A 346 -10.83 -28.27 14.58
C HIS A 346 -10.83 -27.96 16.09
N ALA A 347 -10.97 -28.98 16.95
CA ALA A 347 -10.92 -28.80 18.40
C ALA A 347 -9.57 -28.23 18.87
N TRP A 348 -8.47 -28.65 18.23
CA TRP A 348 -7.15 -28.11 18.48
C TRP A 348 -7.03 -26.63 18.07
N ALA A 349 -7.52 -26.27 16.88
CA ALA A 349 -7.58 -24.89 16.42
C ALA A 349 -8.43 -24.01 17.36
N LEU A 350 -9.61 -24.49 17.78
CA LEU A 350 -10.49 -23.80 18.73
C LEU A 350 -9.81 -23.57 20.09
N THR A 351 -8.98 -24.52 20.55
CA THR A 351 -8.21 -24.36 21.80
C THR A 351 -7.15 -23.27 21.70
N HIS A 352 -6.54 -23.07 20.53
CA HIS A 352 -5.64 -21.95 20.28
C HIS A 352 -6.38 -20.62 20.13
N ALA A 353 -7.50 -20.62 19.40
CA ALA A 353 -8.35 -19.44 19.24
C ALA A 353 -8.90 -18.94 20.58
N ALA A 354 -9.36 -19.83 21.47
CA ALA A 354 -9.86 -19.48 22.81
C ALA A 354 -8.78 -18.88 23.72
N ARG A 355 -7.50 -19.13 23.43
CA ARG A 355 -6.34 -18.52 24.12
C ARG A 355 -5.84 -17.25 23.42
N GLY A 356 -6.53 -16.77 22.39
CA GLY A 356 -6.17 -15.58 21.63
C GLY A 356 -4.92 -15.78 20.76
N TRP A 357 -4.70 -16.98 20.23
CA TRP A 357 -3.54 -17.33 19.39
C TRP A 357 -2.20 -16.89 20.01
N PRO A 358 -1.70 -17.60 21.02
CA PRO A 358 -0.37 -17.32 21.59
C PRO A 358 0.73 -17.24 20.52
N LEU A 359 1.79 -16.45 20.73
CA LEU A 359 2.88 -16.27 19.75
C LEU A 359 3.60 -17.59 19.39
N ASP A 360 3.55 -18.59 20.27
CA ASP A 360 4.08 -19.94 20.06
C ASP A 360 3.11 -20.87 19.32
N SER A 361 1.97 -20.37 18.83
CA SER A 361 0.99 -21.16 18.08
C SER A 361 1.62 -21.88 16.88
N PRO A 362 1.29 -23.16 16.61
CA PRO A 362 1.84 -23.93 15.51
C PRO A 362 1.71 -23.26 14.13
N ASP A 363 2.77 -23.29 13.31
CA ASP A 363 2.75 -22.76 11.92
C ASP A 363 1.67 -23.44 11.07
N TRP A 364 1.46 -24.73 11.27
CA TRP A 364 0.40 -25.45 10.55
C TRP A 364 -0.97 -24.88 10.88
N LEU A 365 -1.26 -24.50 12.14
CA LEU A 365 -2.52 -23.86 12.47
C LEU A 365 -2.65 -22.49 11.80
N LEU A 366 -1.55 -21.74 11.66
CA LEU A 366 -1.54 -20.40 11.06
C LEU A 366 -1.60 -20.40 9.54
N GLN A 367 -1.15 -21.44 8.84
CA GLN A 367 -1.15 -21.48 7.37
C GLN A 367 -1.80 -22.74 6.79
N GLY A 368 -1.43 -23.92 7.30
CA GLY A 368 -1.92 -25.21 6.80
C GLY A 368 -3.40 -25.49 7.08
N TYR A 369 -3.90 -25.06 8.24
CA TYR A 369 -5.29 -25.23 8.64
C TYR A 369 -6.25 -24.48 7.71
N PHE A 370 -5.94 -23.23 7.37
CA PHE A 370 -6.74 -22.45 6.42
C PHE A 370 -6.84 -23.15 5.06
N LEU A 371 -5.72 -23.65 4.52
CA LEU A 371 -5.70 -24.40 3.27
C LEU A 371 -6.52 -25.70 3.35
N MET A 372 -6.46 -26.40 4.49
CA MET A 372 -7.28 -27.60 4.72
C MET A 372 -8.78 -27.27 4.69
N LEU A 373 -9.20 -26.14 5.28
CA LEU A 373 -10.59 -25.68 5.27
C LEU A 373 -11.07 -25.32 3.86
N VAL A 374 -10.20 -24.66 3.06
CA VAL A 374 -10.47 -24.37 1.65
C VAL A 374 -10.64 -25.66 0.84
N ASP A 375 -9.72 -26.61 0.98
CA ASP A 375 -9.76 -27.92 0.29
C ASP A 375 -11.00 -28.76 0.65
N SER A 376 -11.52 -28.59 1.87
CA SER A 376 -12.70 -29.30 2.38
C SER A 376 -14.02 -28.54 2.14
N SER A 377 -13.95 -27.33 1.59
CA SER A 377 -15.11 -26.44 1.37
C SER A 377 -15.90 -26.11 2.65
N GLU A 378 -15.21 -26.01 3.79
CA GLU A 378 -15.77 -25.68 5.10
C GLU A 378 -15.84 -24.15 5.29
N LEU A 379 -16.71 -23.49 4.52
CA LEU A 379 -16.72 -22.03 4.33
C LEU A 379 -16.90 -21.22 5.62
N ASP A 380 -17.74 -21.65 6.56
CA ASP A 380 -17.95 -20.92 7.81
C ASP A 380 -16.64 -20.79 8.61
N LEU A 381 -15.87 -21.88 8.69
CA LEU A 381 -14.58 -21.90 9.37
C LEU A 381 -13.50 -21.13 8.59
N VAL A 382 -13.57 -21.11 7.25
CA VAL A 382 -12.71 -20.26 6.41
C VAL A 382 -12.93 -18.79 6.74
N VAL A 383 -14.20 -18.37 6.83
CA VAL A 383 -14.57 -16.99 7.18
C VAL A 383 -14.13 -16.67 8.61
N ASP A 384 -14.33 -17.57 9.57
CA ASP A 384 -13.92 -17.36 10.95
C ASP A 384 -12.40 -17.22 11.08
N CYS A 385 -11.61 -18.02 10.36
CA CYS A 385 -10.14 -17.85 10.32
C CYS A 385 -9.73 -16.51 9.71
N ALA A 386 -10.34 -16.12 8.59
CA ALA A 386 -10.03 -14.87 7.89
C ALA A 386 -10.60 -13.61 8.56
N THR A 387 -11.38 -13.76 9.64
CA THR A 387 -11.97 -12.65 10.42
C THR A 387 -11.55 -12.69 11.89
N ASP A 388 -10.45 -13.37 12.22
CA ASP A 388 -9.91 -13.44 13.58
C ASP A 388 -8.76 -12.43 13.77
N PRO A 389 -9.00 -11.31 14.51
CA PRO A 389 -7.97 -10.28 14.73
C PRO A 389 -6.72 -10.79 15.48
N ALA A 390 -6.91 -11.73 16.41
CA ALA A 390 -5.80 -12.26 17.21
C ALA A 390 -4.90 -13.14 16.33
N ARG A 391 -5.50 -13.92 15.43
CA ARG A 391 -4.76 -14.68 14.42
C ARG A 391 -3.99 -13.77 13.45
N HIS A 392 -4.64 -12.71 12.94
CA HIS A 392 -3.99 -11.74 12.05
C HIS A 392 -2.75 -11.10 12.70
N ARG A 393 -2.81 -10.77 13.99
CA ARG A 393 -1.65 -10.22 14.74
C ARG A 393 -0.47 -11.19 14.79
N VAL A 394 -0.74 -12.47 15.00
CA VAL A 394 0.30 -13.50 15.06
C VAL A 394 0.91 -13.73 13.67
N LEU A 395 0.08 -13.80 12.62
CA LEU A 395 0.55 -13.84 11.23
C LEU A 395 1.46 -12.65 10.92
N ARG A 396 1.02 -11.43 11.26
CA ARG A 396 1.80 -10.20 11.10
C ARG A 396 3.13 -10.27 11.84
N SER A 397 3.15 -10.74 13.09
CA SER A 397 4.38 -10.87 13.87
C SER A 397 5.40 -11.83 13.22
N ARG A 398 4.93 -12.82 12.44
CA ARG A 398 5.78 -13.84 11.81
C ARG A 398 6.30 -13.44 10.44
N THR A 399 5.46 -12.83 9.61
CA THR A 399 5.83 -12.44 8.24
C THR A 399 6.24 -10.99 8.12
N GLY A 400 6.00 -10.21 9.17
CA GLY A 400 6.32 -8.79 9.23
C GLY A 400 5.31 -7.89 8.53
N GLY A 401 4.16 -8.43 8.09
CA GLY A 401 3.13 -7.65 7.41
C GLY A 401 1.78 -8.37 7.32
N ASP A 402 0.78 -7.68 6.76
CA ASP A 402 -0.62 -8.13 6.71
C ASP A 402 -0.98 -8.89 5.42
N ALA A 403 0.01 -9.16 4.55
CA ALA A 403 -0.21 -9.76 3.23
C ALA A 403 -0.87 -11.14 3.30
N ASP A 404 -0.50 -11.97 4.27
CA ASP A 404 -1.11 -13.29 4.45
C ASP A 404 -2.57 -13.22 4.89
N ALA A 405 -2.89 -12.33 5.84
CA ALA A 405 -4.26 -12.11 6.27
C ALA A 405 -5.14 -11.60 5.11
N LEU A 406 -4.64 -10.64 4.33
CA LEU A 406 -5.34 -10.15 3.14
C LEU A 406 -5.53 -11.22 2.06
N ARG A 407 -4.56 -12.15 1.93
CA ARG A 407 -4.68 -13.30 1.03
C ARG A 407 -5.72 -14.31 1.52
N GLU A 408 -5.77 -14.61 2.81
CA GLU A 408 -6.82 -15.46 3.41
C GLU A 408 -8.21 -14.83 3.19
N ILE A 409 -8.36 -13.53 3.44
CA ILE A 409 -9.62 -12.80 3.20
C ILE A 409 -10.02 -12.84 1.72
N ARG A 410 -9.09 -12.58 0.80
CA ARG A 410 -9.36 -12.63 -0.64
C ARG A 410 -9.81 -14.02 -1.09
N THR A 411 -9.13 -15.07 -0.59
CA THR A 411 -9.49 -16.46 -0.89
C THR A 411 -10.90 -16.77 -0.40
N ALA A 412 -11.26 -16.35 0.82
CA ALA A 412 -12.61 -16.51 1.36
C ALA A 412 -13.66 -15.77 0.52
N GLN A 413 -13.36 -14.54 0.09
CA GLN A 413 -14.23 -13.74 -0.77
C GLN A 413 -14.47 -14.41 -2.14
N GLU A 414 -13.43 -14.95 -2.76
CA GLU A 414 -13.52 -15.67 -4.04
C GLU A 414 -14.42 -16.91 -3.93
N LEU A 415 -14.28 -17.69 -2.85
CA LEU A 415 -15.12 -18.86 -2.59
C LEU A 415 -16.60 -18.50 -2.37
N LEU A 416 -16.88 -17.41 -1.65
CA LEU A 416 -18.25 -16.93 -1.44
C LEU A 416 -18.88 -16.36 -2.72
N LEU A 417 -18.09 -15.67 -3.55
CA LEU A 417 -18.55 -15.16 -4.84
C LEU A 417 -18.86 -16.27 -5.86
N ALA A 418 -18.23 -17.44 -5.72
CA ALA A 418 -18.47 -18.59 -6.59
C ALA A 418 -19.80 -19.31 -6.31
N GLN A 419 -20.46 -19.03 -5.18
CA GLN A 419 -21.77 -19.60 -4.86
C GLN A 419 -22.87 -19.05 -5.80
N GLU A 420 -23.90 -19.85 -6.08
CA GLU A 420 -25.05 -19.41 -6.88
C GLU A 420 -25.79 -18.21 -6.25
N LYS A 421 -25.80 -18.16 -4.91
CA LYS A 421 -26.30 -17.04 -4.11
C LYS A 421 -25.22 -16.67 -3.08
N PRO A 422 -24.42 -15.61 -3.32
CA PRO A 422 -23.37 -15.20 -2.39
C PRO A 422 -23.92 -14.80 -1.02
N ASP A 423 -23.28 -15.26 0.05
CA ASP A 423 -23.59 -14.84 1.42
C ASP A 423 -23.09 -13.41 1.69
N LEU A 424 -24.02 -12.46 1.67
CA LEU A 424 -23.73 -11.04 1.91
C LEU A 424 -23.28 -10.74 3.35
N VAL A 425 -23.71 -11.53 4.34
CA VAL A 425 -23.32 -11.34 5.75
C VAL A 425 -21.86 -11.76 5.93
N ALA A 426 -21.48 -12.92 5.41
CA ALA A 426 -20.09 -13.37 5.43
C ALA A 426 -19.15 -12.42 4.64
N LEU A 427 -19.59 -11.95 3.47
CA LEU A 427 -18.84 -10.96 2.69
C LEU A 427 -18.70 -9.62 3.40
N ALA A 428 -19.73 -9.15 4.12
CA ALA A 428 -19.67 -7.93 4.92
C ALA A 428 -18.65 -8.07 6.06
N ARG A 429 -18.66 -9.21 6.78
CA ARG A 429 -17.67 -9.51 7.82
C ARG A 429 -16.24 -9.44 7.26
N LEU A 430 -15.97 -10.13 6.16
CA LEU A 430 -14.66 -10.11 5.49
C LEU A 430 -14.28 -8.70 5.00
N ALA A 431 -15.24 -7.92 4.50
CA ALA A 431 -14.98 -6.57 4.04
C ALA A 431 -14.58 -5.63 5.18
N VAL A 432 -15.17 -5.76 6.37
CA VAL A 432 -14.78 -5.00 7.58
C VAL A 432 -13.32 -5.26 7.92
N HIS A 433 -12.90 -6.52 7.99
CA HIS A 433 -11.50 -6.88 8.27
C HIS A 433 -10.53 -6.46 7.17
N ARG A 434 -10.91 -6.65 5.90
CA ARG A 434 -10.09 -6.21 4.75
C ARG A 434 -9.83 -4.71 4.81
N VAL A 435 -10.89 -3.92 4.96
CA VAL A 435 -10.80 -2.45 5.01
C VAL A 435 -10.01 -2.01 6.24
N HIS A 436 -10.22 -2.65 7.39
CA HIS A 436 -9.43 -2.37 8.59
C HIS A 436 -7.93 -2.58 8.35
N LEU A 437 -7.53 -3.75 7.83
CA LEU A 437 -6.13 -4.05 7.50
C LEU A 437 -5.58 -3.09 6.43
N GLN A 438 -6.36 -2.78 5.39
CA GLN A 438 -5.94 -1.85 4.34
C GLN A 438 -5.74 -0.43 4.88
N ARG A 439 -6.61 0.05 5.77
CA ARG A 439 -6.46 1.36 6.42
C ARG A 439 -5.21 1.37 7.30
N GLU A 440 -4.95 0.32 8.08
CA GLU A 440 -3.70 0.22 8.86
C GLU A 440 -2.45 0.22 7.98
N ILE A 441 -2.49 -0.49 6.84
CA ILE A 441 -1.39 -0.53 5.87
C ILE A 441 -1.16 0.82 5.21
N SER A 442 -2.22 1.53 4.81
CA SER A 442 -2.10 2.85 4.16
C SER A 442 -1.48 3.92 5.07
N ARG A 443 -1.35 3.63 6.36
CA ARG A 443 -0.77 4.52 7.36
C ARG A 443 0.66 4.13 7.71
N ILE A 444 1.20 3.04 7.14
CA ILE A 444 2.58 2.63 7.36
C ILE A 444 3.48 3.76 6.86
N PRO A 445 4.27 4.38 7.74
CA PRO A 445 5.17 5.45 7.34
C PRO A 445 6.17 4.95 6.29
N PRO A 446 6.43 5.70 5.21
CA PRO A 446 7.30 5.25 4.11
C PRO A 446 8.71 4.87 4.56
N MET A 447 9.21 5.44 5.67
CA MET A 447 10.54 5.15 6.20
C MET A 447 10.61 3.90 7.10
N LEU A 448 9.48 3.39 7.61
CA LEU A 448 9.46 2.22 8.50
C LEU A 448 10.11 0.96 7.86
N PRO A 449 9.86 0.61 6.58
CA PRO A 449 10.51 -0.53 5.93
C PRO A 449 12.04 -0.45 5.96
N ALA A 450 12.62 0.74 5.80
CA ALA A 450 14.07 0.92 5.82
C ALA A 450 14.67 0.64 7.22
N GLY A 451 13.95 1.00 8.29
CA GLY A 451 14.33 0.67 9.66
C GLY A 451 14.41 -0.85 9.89
N TRP A 452 13.39 -1.59 9.44
CA TRP A 452 13.39 -3.06 9.54
C TRP A 452 14.46 -3.71 8.66
N ALA A 453 14.72 -3.17 7.47
CA ALA A 453 15.83 -3.62 6.63
C ALA A 453 17.19 -3.48 7.33
N ARG A 454 17.41 -2.37 8.05
CA ARG A 454 18.66 -2.10 8.79
C ARG A 454 18.86 -3.07 9.97
N LEU A 455 17.78 -3.63 10.52
CA LEU A 455 17.81 -4.70 11.52
C LEU A 455 18.00 -6.10 10.91
N GLY A 456 18.26 -6.21 9.61
CA GLY A 456 18.43 -7.48 8.89
C GLY A 456 17.10 -8.13 8.45
N GLN A 457 15.96 -7.51 8.72
CA GLN A 457 14.63 -8.04 8.34
C GLN A 457 14.22 -7.57 6.94
N LEU A 458 15.07 -7.83 5.93
CA LEU A 458 14.82 -7.38 4.55
C LEU A 458 13.52 -7.93 3.98
N ASN A 459 13.16 -9.19 4.28
CA ASN A 459 11.91 -9.78 3.80
C ASN A 459 10.67 -9.03 4.34
N ARG A 460 10.72 -8.61 5.61
CA ARG A 460 9.67 -7.78 6.21
C ARG A 460 9.58 -6.43 5.52
N ALA A 461 10.72 -5.78 5.30
CA ALA A 461 10.78 -4.51 4.59
C ALA A 461 10.17 -4.60 3.18
N LEU A 462 10.51 -5.65 2.42
CA LEU A 462 9.95 -5.88 1.08
C LEU A 462 8.45 -6.15 1.11
N ALA A 463 7.97 -6.95 2.07
CA ALA A 463 6.53 -7.20 2.24
C ALA A 463 5.76 -5.91 2.58
N MET A 464 6.35 -5.00 3.35
CA MET A 464 5.78 -3.67 3.61
C MET A 464 5.76 -2.80 2.36
N LEU A 465 6.81 -2.79 1.53
CA LEU A 465 6.84 -2.04 0.27
C LEU A 465 5.71 -2.44 -0.68
N ASP A 466 5.44 -3.74 -0.79
CA ASP A 466 4.34 -4.27 -1.62
C ASP A 466 2.96 -3.88 -1.06
N ALA A 467 2.87 -3.61 0.24
CA ALA A 467 1.63 -3.23 0.91
C ALA A 467 1.31 -1.73 0.73
N ILE A 468 2.33 -0.86 0.55
CA ILE A 468 2.11 0.58 0.35
C ILE A 468 1.39 0.83 -0.99
N THR A 469 0.19 1.40 -0.90
CA THR A 469 -0.68 1.62 -2.06
C THR A 469 -0.45 2.95 -2.76
N ASP A 470 -0.07 4.00 -2.01
CA ASP A 470 0.30 5.27 -2.62
C ASP A 470 1.64 5.13 -3.33
N TRP A 471 1.68 5.51 -4.60
CA TRP A 471 2.82 5.27 -5.46
C TRP A 471 4.00 6.20 -5.14
N ILE A 472 3.74 7.41 -4.63
CA ILE A 472 4.80 8.34 -4.23
C ILE A 472 5.47 7.82 -2.97
N ASP A 473 4.66 7.45 -1.96
CA ASP A 473 5.14 6.88 -0.71
C ASP A 473 5.87 5.55 -0.93
N ARG A 474 5.36 4.70 -1.84
CA ARG A 474 6.03 3.45 -2.21
C ARG A 474 7.38 3.71 -2.86
N ILE A 475 7.49 4.69 -3.76
CA ILE A 475 8.77 5.09 -4.33
C ILE A 475 9.72 5.55 -3.22
N ASP A 476 9.29 6.47 -2.34
CA ASP A 476 10.14 7.00 -1.28
C ASP A 476 10.60 5.90 -0.30
N ALA A 477 9.71 4.98 0.07
CA ALA A 477 10.03 3.81 0.86
C ALA A 477 11.03 2.88 0.17
N THR A 478 10.83 2.61 -1.13
CA THR A 478 11.73 1.79 -1.96
C THR A 478 13.12 2.41 -2.03
N LEU A 479 13.20 3.73 -2.20
CA LEU A 479 14.46 4.47 -2.22
C LEU A 479 15.20 4.38 -0.87
N ALA A 480 14.49 4.42 0.25
CA ALA A 480 15.07 4.28 1.58
C ALA A 480 15.60 2.87 1.84
N VAL A 481 14.83 1.82 1.50
CA VAL A 481 15.28 0.42 1.60
C VAL A 481 16.48 0.15 0.69
N ALA A 482 16.47 0.71 -0.53
CA ALA A 482 17.61 0.60 -1.45
C ALA A 482 18.89 1.22 -0.87
N ARG A 483 18.77 2.36 -0.17
CA ARG A 483 19.91 2.98 0.52
C ARG A 483 20.48 2.06 1.59
N VAL A 484 19.64 1.46 2.42
CA VAL A 484 20.07 0.52 3.46
C VAL A 484 20.77 -0.69 2.83
N CYS A 485 20.17 -1.29 1.80
CA CYS A 485 20.79 -2.40 1.07
C CYS A 485 22.17 -2.03 0.51
N HIS A 486 22.34 -0.81 -0.02
CA HIS A 486 23.63 -0.35 -0.52
C HIS A 486 24.66 -0.23 0.60
N ASN A 487 24.29 0.39 1.71
CA ASN A 487 25.17 0.60 2.86
C ASN A 487 25.59 -0.72 3.53
N ASP A 488 24.70 -1.72 3.56
CA ASP A 488 24.98 -3.07 4.05
C ASP A 488 25.77 -3.92 3.04
N GLY A 489 26.19 -3.36 1.90
CA GLY A 489 26.99 -4.03 0.87
C GLY A 489 26.19 -4.86 -0.14
N ASN A 490 24.87 -4.95 0.00
CA ASN A 490 23.97 -5.62 -0.95
C ASN A 490 23.63 -4.72 -2.15
N SER A 491 24.68 -4.36 -2.91
CA SER A 491 24.56 -3.46 -4.07
C SER A 491 23.62 -3.99 -5.16
N ARG A 492 23.48 -5.32 -5.28
CA ARG A 492 22.57 -5.93 -6.26
C ARG A 492 21.11 -5.71 -5.90
N ALA A 493 20.74 -5.91 -4.63
CA ALA A 493 19.37 -5.64 -4.18
C ALA A 493 19.03 -4.15 -4.25
N ALA A 494 19.97 -3.29 -3.84
CA ALA A 494 19.83 -1.83 -3.94
C ALA A 494 19.53 -1.38 -5.38
N LEU A 495 20.32 -1.85 -6.36
CA LEU A 495 20.12 -1.46 -7.75
C LEU A 495 18.78 -1.95 -8.30
N LYS A 496 18.38 -3.18 -7.97
CA LYS A 496 17.07 -3.73 -8.38
C LYS A 496 15.90 -2.87 -7.88
N LEU A 497 15.96 -2.45 -6.62
CA LEU A 497 14.93 -1.58 -6.01
C LEU A 497 14.91 -0.19 -6.67
N LEU A 498 16.08 0.39 -6.96
CA LEU A 498 16.18 1.68 -7.64
C LEU A 498 15.63 1.64 -9.07
N GLU A 499 15.87 0.56 -9.81
CA GLU A 499 15.30 0.37 -11.14
C GLU A 499 13.78 0.19 -11.12
N GLN A 500 13.25 -0.53 -10.13
CA GLN A 500 11.81 -0.65 -9.91
C GLN A 500 11.18 0.73 -9.67
N ALA A 501 11.75 1.51 -8.74
CA ALA A 501 11.30 2.86 -8.46
C ALA A 501 11.42 3.80 -9.68
N ALA A 502 12.47 3.65 -10.50
CA ALA A 502 12.64 4.41 -11.73
C ALA A 502 11.56 4.11 -12.77
N ASN A 503 11.21 2.83 -12.95
CA ASN A 503 10.17 2.42 -13.89
C ASN A 503 8.79 2.90 -13.44
N GLU A 504 8.51 2.82 -12.13
CA GLU A 504 7.27 3.33 -11.54
C GLU A 504 7.16 4.86 -11.72
N ALA A 505 8.22 5.60 -11.39
CA ALA A 505 8.26 7.05 -11.56
C ALA A 505 8.08 7.50 -13.02
N LYS A 506 8.61 6.73 -13.99
CA LYS A 506 8.43 7.02 -15.44
C LYS A 506 7.00 6.76 -15.92
N ALA A 507 6.32 5.79 -15.33
CA ALA A 507 4.96 5.42 -15.72
C ALA A 507 3.89 6.37 -15.16
N ALA A 508 4.23 7.15 -14.12
CA ALA A 508 3.31 8.08 -13.48
C ALA A 508 3.05 9.36 -14.31
N ASP A 509 1.84 9.89 -14.20
CA ASP A 509 1.48 11.20 -14.75
C ASP A 509 2.16 12.32 -13.95
N GLN A 510 2.93 13.17 -14.63
CA GLN A 510 3.68 14.28 -14.02
C GLN A 510 2.81 15.50 -13.70
N PHE A 511 1.49 15.41 -13.85
CA PHE A 511 0.56 16.41 -13.33
C PHE A 511 0.81 16.74 -11.84
N TRP A 512 1.26 15.76 -11.05
CA TRP A 512 1.57 15.91 -9.62
C TRP A 512 3.02 16.34 -9.32
N GLY A 513 3.79 16.73 -10.35
CA GLY A 513 5.18 17.17 -10.26
C GLY A 513 6.22 16.07 -10.46
N ALA A 514 7.48 16.46 -10.67
CA ALA A 514 8.58 15.54 -10.96
C ALA A 514 9.41 15.11 -9.74
N ARG A 515 8.93 15.38 -8.51
CA ARG A 515 9.61 14.98 -7.25
C ARG A 515 10.08 13.50 -7.28
N PRO A 516 9.25 12.51 -7.68
CA PRO A 516 9.68 11.11 -7.67
C PRO A 516 10.86 10.84 -8.61
N LEU A 517 10.82 11.37 -9.84
CA LEU A 517 11.94 11.24 -10.78
C LEU A 517 13.23 11.88 -10.24
N ARG A 518 13.14 13.05 -9.60
CA ARG A 518 14.28 13.72 -8.97
C ARG A 518 14.85 12.93 -7.80
N SER A 519 13.98 12.39 -6.93
CA SER A 519 14.38 11.55 -5.80
C SER A 519 15.11 10.28 -6.27
N VAL A 520 14.57 9.59 -7.28
CA VAL A 520 15.20 8.39 -7.86
C VAL A 520 16.55 8.73 -8.49
N ALA A 521 16.63 9.79 -9.30
CA ALA A 521 17.89 10.22 -9.91
C ALA A 521 18.96 10.56 -8.84
N SER A 522 18.56 11.26 -7.79
CA SER A 522 19.42 11.59 -6.65
C SER A 522 19.94 10.33 -5.93
N GLN A 523 19.11 9.28 -5.78
CA GLN A 523 19.55 8.01 -5.20
C GLN A 523 20.45 7.19 -6.11
N LEU A 524 20.17 7.15 -7.42
CA LEU A 524 21.05 6.52 -8.40
C LEU A 524 22.44 7.16 -8.37
N ALA A 525 22.51 8.50 -8.29
CA ALA A 525 23.77 9.21 -8.10
C ALA A 525 24.46 8.86 -6.77
N TYR A 526 23.71 8.74 -5.67
CA TYR A 526 24.24 8.33 -4.37
C TYR A 526 24.94 6.97 -4.41
N VAL A 527 24.37 5.99 -5.12
CA VAL A 527 25.00 4.65 -5.30
C VAL A 527 26.06 4.63 -6.42
N GLY A 528 26.46 5.80 -6.93
CA GLY A 528 27.48 5.96 -7.95
C GLY A 528 27.03 5.69 -9.39
N ARG A 529 25.74 5.53 -9.65
CA ARG A 529 25.15 5.29 -10.99
C ARG A 529 24.70 6.60 -11.66
N TYR A 530 25.64 7.52 -11.84
CA TYR A 530 25.36 8.85 -12.40
C TYR A 530 24.82 8.83 -13.84
N GLU A 531 25.24 7.87 -14.67
CA GLU A 531 24.72 7.73 -16.04
C GLU A 531 23.22 7.43 -16.04
N HIS A 532 22.78 6.49 -15.19
CA HIS A 532 21.37 6.14 -15.06
C HIS A 532 20.57 7.29 -14.42
N ALA A 533 21.18 8.04 -13.50
CA ALA A 533 20.57 9.24 -12.93
C ALA A 533 20.34 10.32 -13.98
N GLU A 534 21.31 10.56 -14.87
CA GLU A 534 21.21 11.53 -15.97
C GLU A 534 20.19 11.11 -17.03
N GLU A 535 20.02 9.82 -17.28
CA GLU A 535 19.00 9.28 -18.20
C GLU A 535 17.56 9.56 -17.75
N LEU A 536 17.32 9.82 -16.46
CA LEU A 536 16.01 10.18 -15.93
C LEU A 536 15.66 11.66 -16.15
N VAL A 537 16.66 12.54 -16.23
CA VAL A 537 16.45 14.00 -16.33
C VAL A 537 15.60 14.41 -17.55
N PRO A 538 15.79 13.84 -18.76
CA PRO A 538 14.95 14.18 -19.91
C PRO A 538 13.46 13.84 -19.74
N TRP A 539 13.12 12.92 -18.84
CA TRP A 539 11.73 12.57 -18.57
C TRP A 539 10.99 13.64 -17.77
N ILE A 540 11.69 14.56 -17.09
CA ILE A 540 11.07 15.65 -16.33
C ILE A 540 10.52 16.69 -17.30
N SER A 541 9.20 16.90 -17.30
CA SER A 541 8.51 17.75 -18.28
C SER A 541 8.73 19.26 -18.05
N ASP A 542 8.68 19.69 -16.78
CA ASP A 542 8.88 21.08 -16.40
C ASP A 542 10.38 21.48 -16.44
N GLN A 543 10.68 22.67 -16.96
CA GLN A 543 12.07 23.10 -17.15
C GLN A 543 12.73 23.55 -15.83
N ASP A 544 11.99 24.18 -14.91
CA ASP A 544 12.53 24.62 -13.63
C ASP A 544 12.83 23.40 -12.74
N GLU A 545 11.91 22.42 -12.70
CA GLU A 545 12.14 21.16 -11.98
C GLU A 545 13.27 20.33 -12.61
N ARG A 546 13.46 20.40 -13.93
CA ARG A 546 14.60 19.77 -14.62
C ARG A 546 15.92 20.44 -14.25
N ALA A 547 15.95 21.76 -14.18
CA ALA A 547 17.11 22.51 -13.71
C ALA A 547 17.44 22.18 -12.24
N GLU A 548 16.41 22.08 -11.38
CA GLU A 548 16.55 21.64 -9.99
C GLU A 548 17.17 20.24 -9.92
N ALA A 549 16.72 19.30 -10.76
CA ALA A 549 17.27 17.94 -10.82
C ALA A 549 18.76 17.95 -11.21
N LEU A 550 19.12 18.70 -12.25
CA LEU A 550 20.51 18.84 -12.71
C LEU A 550 21.41 19.45 -11.65
N ALA A 551 20.96 20.53 -10.99
CA ALA A 551 21.70 21.16 -9.89
C ALA A 551 21.85 20.21 -8.69
N GLY A 552 20.81 19.44 -8.36
CA GLY A 552 20.88 18.39 -7.34
C GLY A 552 21.91 17.31 -7.67
N LEU A 553 21.96 16.84 -8.92
CA LEU A 553 22.98 15.89 -9.37
C LEU A 553 24.39 16.49 -9.36
N ALA A 554 24.53 17.77 -9.74
CA ALA A 554 25.80 18.50 -9.65
C ALA A 554 26.32 18.56 -8.21
N SER A 555 25.45 18.90 -7.26
CA SER A 555 25.75 18.93 -5.83
C SER A 555 26.26 17.57 -5.33
N ARG A 556 25.59 16.46 -5.72
CA ARG A 556 26.05 15.11 -5.34
C ARG A 556 27.35 14.69 -6.03
N ALA A 557 27.54 15.07 -7.30
CA ALA A 557 28.78 14.81 -8.02
C ALA A 557 29.96 15.56 -7.37
N ALA A 558 29.74 16.78 -6.91
CA ALA A 558 30.74 17.56 -6.16
C ALA A 558 31.10 16.89 -4.82
N ASP A 559 30.10 16.43 -4.05
CA ASP A 559 30.34 15.69 -2.80
C ASP A 559 31.16 14.41 -3.00
N ALA A 560 30.97 13.74 -4.13
CA ALA A 560 31.70 12.52 -4.49
C ALA A 560 33.07 12.80 -5.14
N GLY A 561 33.47 14.06 -5.30
CA GLY A 561 34.74 14.46 -5.90
C GLY A 561 34.80 14.45 -7.43
N TYR A 562 33.67 14.25 -8.12
CA TYR A 562 33.57 14.28 -9.58
C TYR A 562 33.40 15.72 -10.10
N HIS A 563 34.39 16.58 -9.85
CA HIS A 563 34.31 18.03 -10.09
C HIS A 563 33.98 18.40 -11.55
N ASP A 564 34.56 17.74 -12.56
CA ASP A 564 34.28 18.03 -13.97
C ASP A 564 32.83 17.71 -14.35
N ARG A 565 32.33 16.57 -13.86
CA ARG A 565 30.93 16.16 -14.08
C ARG A 565 29.97 17.11 -13.36
N ALA A 566 30.30 17.48 -12.13
CA ALA A 566 29.53 18.44 -11.34
C ALA A 566 29.46 19.81 -12.03
N ALA A 567 30.59 20.32 -12.54
CA ALA A 567 30.62 21.56 -13.31
C ALA A 567 29.76 21.47 -14.58
N GLY A 568 29.89 20.39 -15.36
CA GLY A 568 29.08 20.20 -16.56
C GLY A 568 27.58 20.06 -16.29
N LEU A 569 27.19 19.45 -15.16
CA LEU A 569 25.78 19.37 -14.73
C LEU A 569 25.24 20.72 -14.26
N LEU A 570 26.05 21.51 -13.54
CA LEU A 570 25.68 22.86 -13.12
C LEU A 570 25.47 23.78 -14.33
N ASP A 571 26.39 23.75 -15.30
CA ASP A 571 26.28 24.57 -16.50
C ASP A 571 25.01 24.20 -17.32
N LYS A 572 24.65 22.90 -17.38
CA LYS A 572 23.38 22.46 -17.98
C LYS A 572 22.15 22.98 -17.20
N ALA A 573 22.21 23.00 -15.88
CA ALA A 573 21.13 23.52 -15.04
C ALA A 573 20.91 25.02 -15.30
N GLU A 574 21.99 25.81 -15.34
CA GLU A 574 21.94 27.25 -15.60
C GLU A 574 21.39 27.57 -17.00
N ASN A 575 21.87 26.87 -18.03
CA ASN A 575 21.35 27.02 -19.39
C ASN A 575 19.86 26.68 -19.51
N THR A 576 19.35 25.78 -18.67
CA THR A 576 17.92 25.43 -18.63
C THR A 576 17.09 26.59 -18.04
N LEU A 577 17.66 27.35 -17.10
CA LEU A 577 17.04 28.51 -16.46
C LEU A 577 17.09 29.79 -17.31
N GLU A 578 17.88 29.89 -18.38
CA GLU A 578 17.93 31.09 -19.23
C GLU A 578 16.63 31.33 -20.04
N ARG A 579 15.70 30.38 -20.07
CA ARG A 579 14.40 30.49 -20.74
C ARG A 579 13.32 30.98 -19.76
N PRO A 580 12.37 31.83 -20.21
CA PRO A 580 11.43 32.46 -19.29
C PRO A 580 10.32 31.48 -18.89
N THR A 581 10.23 31.08 -17.61
CA THR A 581 8.98 30.51 -17.03
C THR A 581 8.96 30.43 -15.49
N SER A 582 7.71 30.35 -14.99
CA SER A 582 7.13 29.79 -13.74
C SER A 582 7.60 30.24 -12.33
N GLY A 583 6.73 30.01 -11.33
CA GLY A 583 6.98 30.27 -9.91
C GLY A 583 7.98 29.30 -9.25
N TRP A 584 8.30 28.17 -9.89
CA TRP A 584 9.28 27.17 -9.41
C TRP A 584 10.74 27.57 -9.63
N ARG A 585 10.98 28.61 -10.43
CA ARG A 585 12.31 29.15 -10.71
C ARG A 585 13.12 29.49 -9.45
N SER A 586 12.47 30.04 -8.42
CA SER A 586 13.12 30.39 -7.15
C SER A 586 13.75 29.16 -6.46
N ARG A 587 13.07 28.01 -6.47
CA ARG A 587 13.56 26.74 -5.91
C ARG A 587 14.70 26.14 -6.72
N ALA A 588 14.62 26.21 -8.05
CA ALA A 588 15.70 25.75 -8.91
C ALA A 588 16.97 26.61 -8.72
N LEU A 589 16.82 27.93 -8.61
CA LEU A 589 17.92 28.87 -8.34
C LEU A 589 18.58 28.63 -6.98
N SER A 590 17.81 28.33 -5.92
CA SER A 590 18.42 28.00 -4.61
C SER A 590 19.24 26.71 -4.67
N THR A 591 18.76 25.71 -5.41
CA THR A 591 19.51 24.45 -5.61
C THR A 591 20.78 24.67 -6.44
N VAL A 592 20.72 25.53 -7.47
CA VAL A 592 21.89 26.00 -8.24
C VAL A 592 22.89 26.70 -7.33
N ALA A 593 22.43 27.55 -6.41
CA ALA A 593 23.29 28.23 -5.45
C ALA A 593 24.09 27.24 -4.59
N VAL A 594 23.43 26.21 -4.06
CA VAL A 594 24.07 25.15 -3.27
C VAL A 594 25.12 24.40 -4.10
N ALA A 595 24.79 24.02 -5.33
CA ALA A 595 25.73 23.33 -6.22
C ALA A 595 26.94 24.20 -6.59
N ALA A 596 26.71 25.49 -6.89
CA ALA A 596 27.76 26.46 -7.17
C ALA A 596 28.71 26.63 -5.97
N MET A 597 28.17 26.72 -4.74
CA MET A 597 28.97 26.83 -3.53
C MET A 597 29.88 25.61 -3.34
N LYS A 598 29.37 24.39 -3.52
CA LYS A 598 30.17 23.16 -3.41
C LYS A 598 31.27 23.04 -4.46
N LEU A 599 31.09 23.68 -5.62
CA LEU A 599 32.11 23.80 -6.66
C LEU A 599 33.10 24.95 -6.43
N GLY A 600 32.95 25.70 -5.33
CA GLY A 600 33.78 26.87 -5.02
C GLY A 600 33.44 28.12 -5.84
N ARG A 601 32.30 28.14 -6.55
CA ARG A 601 31.80 29.30 -7.30
C ARG A 601 30.99 30.23 -6.37
N THR A 602 31.65 30.76 -5.33
CA THR A 602 31.02 31.48 -4.21
C THR A 602 30.22 32.71 -4.64
N GLU A 603 30.75 33.55 -5.53
CA GLU A 603 30.05 34.76 -6.02
C GLU A 603 28.74 34.37 -6.69
N ARG A 604 28.79 33.41 -7.61
CA ARG A 604 27.61 32.91 -8.32
C ARG A 604 26.58 32.28 -7.38
N ALA A 605 27.02 31.58 -6.33
CA ALA A 605 26.13 31.01 -5.34
C ALA A 605 25.31 32.09 -4.61
N PHE A 606 25.96 33.17 -4.17
CA PHE A 606 25.27 34.28 -3.51
C PHE A 606 24.37 35.07 -4.48
N GLU A 607 24.77 35.24 -5.74
CA GLU A 607 23.92 35.84 -6.76
C GLU A 607 22.63 35.02 -6.99
N ALA A 608 22.76 33.70 -7.14
CA ALA A 608 21.63 32.81 -7.41
C ALA A 608 20.63 32.76 -6.24
N ILE A 609 21.10 32.72 -4.98
CA ILE A 609 20.20 32.71 -3.82
C ILE A 609 19.50 34.05 -3.62
N GLN A 610 20.17 35.17 -3.93
CA GLN A 610 19.55 36.50 -3.89
C GLN A 610 18.49 36.67 -5.00
N GLU A 611 18.77 36.17 -6.20
CA GLU A 611 17.79 36.14 -7.29
C GLU A 611 16.56 35.31 -6.90
N ALA A 612 16.75 34.15 -6.27
CA ALA A 612 15.68 33.30 -5.77
C ALA A 612 14.79 34.04 -4.74
N GLU A 613 15.39 34.73 -3.77
CA GLU A 613 14.66 35.51 -2.76
C GLU A 613 13.90 36.70 -3.38
N GLN A 614 14.52 37.38 -4.34
CA GLN A 614 13.88 38.50 -5.03
C GLN A 614 12.63 38.04 -5.80
N LEU A 615 12.68 36.87 -6.44
CA LEU A 615 11.54 36.29 -7.13
C LEU A 615 10.41 35.90 -6.17
N LEU A 616 10.74 35.39 -4.97
CA LEU A 616 9.72 35.11 -3.95
C LEU A 616 8.97 36.37 -3.53
N ARG A 617 9.67 37.50 -3.36
CA ARG A 617 9.03 38.79 -3.00
C ARG A 617 8.15 39.37 -4.10
N GLN A 618 8.43 39.06 -5.36
CA GLN A 618 7.69 39.58 -6.52
C GLN A 618 6.48 38.73 -6.91
N GLY A 619 6.44 37.44 -6.54
CA GLY A 619 5.40 36.50 -6.93
C GLY A 619 4.33 36.28 -5.85
N GLY A 620 3.04 36.39 -6.21
CA GLY A 620 1.90 36.15 -5.30
C GLY A 620 1.60 34.68 -4.95
N LEU A 621 2.33 33.71 -5.52
CA LEU A 621 2.18 32.26 -5.29
C LEU A 621 3.35 31.67 -4.46
N ALA A 622 4.08 32.49 -3.71
CA ALA A 622 5.39 32.20 -3.12
C ALA A 622 5.41 31.27 -1.88
N SER A 623 4.32 30.57 -1.52
CA SER A 623 4.23 29.87 -0.22
C SER A 623 4.84 28.47 -0.15
N VAL A 624 5.33 27.87 -1.25
CA VAL A 624 5.93 26.51 -1.23
C VAL A 624 7.44 26.55 -1.44
N ALA A 625 7.93 27.46 -2.30
CA ALA A 625 9.36 27.56 -2.59
C ALA A 625 10.15 28.27 -1.48
N ALA A 626 9.53 29.16 -0.72
CA ALA A 626 10.19 29.95 0.32
C ALA A 626 10.89 29.11 1.40
N GLY A 627 10.33 27.96 1.80
CA GLY A 627 10.99 27.06 2.75
C GLY A 627 12.26 26.40 2.20
N SER A 628 12.28 26.07 0.90
CA SER A 628 13.47 25.52 0.22
C SER A 628 14.57 26.59 0.09
N VAL A 629 14.19 27.79 -0.37
CA VAL A 629 15.11 28.93 -0.48
C VAL A 629 15.69 29.31 0.89
N ALA A 630 14.87 29.34 1.93
CA ALA A 630 15.34 29.63 3.29
C ALA A 630 16.36 28.59 3.79
N SER A 631 16.07 27.31 3.57
CA SER A 631 16.96 26.20 3.97
C SER A 631 18.29 26.25 3.22
N ASP A 632 18.27 26.51 1.91
CA ASP A 632 19.47 26.60 1.09
C ASP A 632 20.29 27.86 1.42
N ALA A 633 19.66 29.00 1.69
CA ALA A 633 20.34 30.21 2.18
C ALA A 633 21.07 29.96 3.51
N ALA A 634 20.42 29.27 4.46
CA ALA A 634 21.04 28.89 5.72
C ALA A 634 22.24 27.94 5.51
N ARG A 635 22.17 26.99 4.57
CA ARG A 635 23.30 26.10 4.21
C ARG A 635 24.47 26.85 3.59
N LEU A 636 24.21 27.92 2.84
CA LEU A 636 25.23 28.81 2.30
C LEU A 636 25.83 29.73 3.37
N GLY A 637 25.19 29.82 4.54
CA GLY A 637 25.59 30.67 5.65
C GLY A 637 25.02 32.10 5.59
N ASP A 638 24.06 32.37 4.71
CA ASP A 638 23.32 33.63 4.60
C ASP A 638 22.04 33.58 5.44
N ASP A 639 22.22 33.67 6.76
CA ASP A 639 21.13 33.58 7.73
C ASP A 639 20.10 34.70 7.54
N ASP A 640 20.53 35.88 7.09
CA ASP A 640 19.64 37.02 6.89
C ASP A 640 18.67 36.79 5.72
N THR A 641 19.17 36.24 4.61
CA THR A 641 18.30 35.83 3.48
C THR A 641 17.39 34.68 3.88
N ALA A 642 17.88 33.73 4.68
CA ALA A 642 17.05 32.65 5.21
C ALA A 642 15.87 33.17 6.04
N LEU A 643 16.13 34.07 6.99
CA LEU A 643 15.10 34.66 7.85
C LEU A 643 14.12 35.55 7.07
N ARG A 644 14.60 36.30 6.07
CA ARG A 644 13.72 37.08 5.17
C ARG A 644 12.78 36.18 4.37
N ALA A 645 13.29 35.08 3.84
CA ALA A 645 12.49 34.12 3.09
C ALA A 645 11.40 33.47 3.97
N VAL A 646 11.73 33.08 5.21
CA VAL A 646 10.73 32.56 6.17
C VAL A 646 9.66 33.60 6.51
N SER A 647 10.06 34.87 6.67
CA SER A 647 9.16 35.97 7.04
C SER A 647 8.26 36.43 5.88
N SER A 648 8.48 35.93 4.65
CA SER A 648 7.68 36.30 3.47
C SER A 648 6.33 35.56 3.36
N VAL A 649 6.06 34.63 4.28
CA VAL A 649 4.84 33.80 4.32
C VAL A 649 3.81 34.40 5.25
N GLU A 650 2.58 34.54 4.78
CA GLU A 650 1.49 35.10 5.60
C GLU A 650 0.94 34.12 6.64
N GLU A 651 1.06 32.80 6.41
CA GLU A 651 0.62 31.75 7.33
C GLU A 651 1.60 31.55 8.50
N PRO A 652 1.23 31.90 9.75
CA PRO A 652 2.14 31.88 10.89
C PRO A 652 2.69 30.49 11.23
N GLU A 653 1.86 29.45 11.16
CA GLU A 653 2.22 28.07 11.49
C GLU A 653 3.26 27.52 10.51
N ARG A 654 3.08 27.77 9.20
CA ARG A 654 4.03 27.36 8.16
C ARG A 654 5.35 28.13 8.29
N SER A 655 5.28 29.42 8.61
CA SER A 655 6.46 30.25 8.86
C SER A 655 7.27 29.70 10.04
N GLU A 656 6.62 29.34 11.15
CA GLU A 656 7.29 28.75 12.32
C GLU A 656 7.96 27.42 11.99
N GLN A 657 7.29 26.51 11.27
CA GLN A 657 7.86 25.22 10.91
C GLN A 657 9.14 25.37 10.07
N TRP A 658 9.18 26.33 9.16
CA TRP A 658 10.38 26.59 8.37
C TRP A 658 11.47 27.30 9.16
N LEU A 659 11.11 28.18 10.10
CA LEU A 659 12.08 28.80 11.00
C LEU A 659 12.81 27.73 11.82
N ARG A 660 12.07 26.75 12.35
CA ARG A 660 12.65 25.60 13.07
C ARG A 660 13.65 24.82 12.21
N ASN A 661 13.32 24.56 10.94
CA ASN A 661 14.25 23.94 9.99
C ASN A 661 15.51 24.79 9.75
N VAL A 662 15.36 26.11 9.60
CA VAL A 662 16.48 27.06 9.44
C VAL A 662 17.35 27.07 10.71
N LEU A 663 16.74 27.10 11.90
CA LEU A 663 17.46 27.03 13.18
C LEU A 663 18.27 25.76 13.31
N ALA A 664 17.71 24.60 12.93
CA ALA A 664 18.42 23.33 12.91
C ALA A 664 19.64 23.37 11.96
N ILE A 665 19.53 23.99 10.79
CA ILE A 665 20.65 24.15 9.85
C ILE A 665 21.72 25.08 10.42
N ILE A 666 21.33 26.23 10.98
CA ILE A 666 22.24 27.20 11.58
C ILE A 666 22.97 26.57 12.78
N ALA A 667 22.27 25.80 13.63
CA ALA A 667 22.83 25.16 14.83
C ALA A 667 24.01 24.24 14.54
N ARG A 668 24.03 23.57 13.37
CA ARG A 668 25.15 22.73 12.92
C ARG A 668 26.43 23.52 12.67
N ARG A 669 26.31 24.80 12.34
CA ARG A 669 27.42 25.72 12.05
C ARG A 669 27.75 26.62 13.26
N ASP A 670 26.72 27.17 13.88
CA ASP A 670 26.77 28.18 14.94
C ASP A 670 25.56 28.04 15.87
N CYS A 671 25.70 27.25 16.93
CA CYS A 671 24.66 27.02 17.92
C CYS A 671 24.26 28.29 18.67
N GLU A 672 25.21 29.19 18.95
CA GLU A 672 24.95 30.46 19.66
C GLU A 672 24.06 31.39 18.86
N ARG A 673 24.30 31.45 17.54
CA ARG A 673 23.47 32.24 16.64
C ARG A 673 22.04 31.68 16.57
N ALA A 674 21.88 30.37 16.41
CA ALA A 674 20.57 29.72 16.37
C ALA A 674 19.80 29.97 17.68
N GLU A 675 20.47 29.82 18.82
CA GLU A 675 19.96 30.10 20.15
C GLU A 675 19.46 31.54 20.33
N THR A 676 20.20 32.51 19.81
CA THR A 676 19.82 33.93 19.86
C THR A 676 18.53 34.18 19.08
N ILE A 677 18.38 33.55 17.91
CA ILE A 677 17.18 33.66 17.08
C ILE A 677 16.01 32.93 17.75
N ALA A 678 16.23 31.74 18.31
CA ALA A 678 15.21 30.96 18.98
C ALA A 678 14.57 31.73 20.14
N ARG A 679 15.39 32.38 20.97
CA ARG A 679 14.94 33.15 22.15
C ARG A 679 14.21 34.45 21.85
N ALA A 680 14.02 34.80 20.57
CA ALA A 680 13.16 35.92 20.18
C ALA A 680 11.67 35.66 20.41
N VAL A 681 11.25 34.39 20.60
CA VAL A 681 9.86 34.03 20.90
C VAL A 681 9.57 34.10 22.41
N ALA A 682 8.44 34.68 22.79
CA ALA A 682 8.02 34.77 24.19
C ALA A 682 7.21 33.55 24.66
N GLU A 683 6.64 32.78 23.73
CA GLU A 683 5.79 31.63 24.05
C GLU A 683 6.63 30.42 24.52
N PRO A 684 6.38 29.88 25.73
CA PRO A 684 7.19 28.79 26.29
C PRO A 684 7.17 27.49 25.48
N ALA A 685 6.02 27.11 24.90
CA ALA A 685 5.89 25.88 24.12
C ALA A 685 6.71 25.95 22.83
N LEU A 686 6.63 27.07 22.09
CA LEU A 686 7.44 27.30 20.90
C LEU A 686 8.92 27.39 21.22
N LEU A 687 9.30 28.08 22.31
CA LEU A 687 10.70 28.15 22.73
C LEU A 687 11.26 26.76 23.05
N SER A 688 10.51 25.94 23.81
CA SER A 688 10.89 24.54 24.12
C SER A 688 11.15 23.74 22.83
N ALA A 689 10.23 23.81 21.85
CA ALA A 689 10.38 23.12 20.58
C ALA A 689 11.62 23.58 19.78
N ARG A 690 11.87 24.90 19.70
CA ARG A 690 13.06 25.46 19.03
C ARG A 690 14.36 25.04 19.71
N LEU A 691 14.40 25.05 21.04
CA LEU A 691 15.59 24.62 21.80
C LEU A 691 15.87 23.12 21.59
N ALA A 692 14.83 22.29 21.51
CA ALA A 692 14.97 20.87 21.20
C ALA A 692 15.56 20.65 19.79
N ASP A 693 15.08 21.34 18.76
CA ASP A 693 15.64 21.20 17.40
C ASP A 693 17.09 21.70 17.30
N ILE A 694 17.44 22.75 18.05
CA ILE A 694 18.81 23.24 18.15
C ILE A 694 19.68 22.20 18.85
N ALA A 695 19.22 21.65 19.98
CA ALA A 695 19.93 20.62 20.73
C ALA A 695 20.20 19.37 19.89
N GLU A 696 19.22 18.93 19.10
CA GLU A 696 19.34 17.80 18.17
C GLU A 696 20.45 18.01 17.13
N ASN A 697 20.66 19.25 16.70
CA ASN A 697 21.59 19.61 15.63
C ASN A 697 22.89 20.26 16.12
N CYS A 698 23.07 20.38 17.44
CA CYS A 698 24.26 20.94 18.05
C CYS A 698 25.42 19.95 17.97
N SER A 699 26.61 20.43 17.59
CA SER A 699 27.82 19.60 17.61
C SER A 699 28.38 19.36 19.02
N ASP A 700 27.99 20.20 19.99
CA ASP A 700 28.42 20.10 21.39
C ASP A 700 27.35 19.37 22.21
N ILE A 701 27.67 18.14 22.62
CA ILE A 701 26.75 17.23 23.32
C ILE A 701 26.38 17.77 24.72
N GLU A 702 27.31 18.40 25.44
CA GLU A 702 27.04 18.94 26.79
C GLU A 702 26.10 20.14 26.70
N ARG A 703 26.35 21.01 25.70
CA ARG A 703 25.48 22.14 25.41
C ARG A 703 24.08 21.67 24.97
N GLY A 704 24.01 20.68 24.07
CA GLY A 704 22.76 20.04 23.66
C GLY A 704 21.97 19.49 24.85
N SER A 705 22.63 18.80 25.79
CA SER A 705 22.01 18.26 27.00
C SER A 705 21.46 19.35 27.94
N THR A 706 22.14 20.49 28.00
CA THR A 706 21.69 21.67 28.76
C THR A 706 20.42 22.27 28.13
N LEU A 707 20.40 22.40 26.80
CA LEU A 707 19.24 22.89 26.06
C LEU A 707 18.03 21.94 26.18
N ILE A 708 18.25 20.63 26.18
CA ILE A 708 17.22 19.61 26.46
C ILE A 708 16.60 19.84 27.85
N SER A 709 17.44 20.01 28.87
CA SER A 709 16.96 20.24 30.25
C SER A 709 16.14 21.53 30.37
N GLU A 710 16.57 22.61 29.70
CA GLU A 710 15.82 23.88 29.64
C GLU A 710 14.48 23.70 28.90
N ALA A 711 14.48 22.96 27.78
CA ALA A 711 13.27 22.68 27.01
C ALA A 711 12.24 21.90 27.84
N GLU A 712 12.67 20.93 28.65
CA GLU A 712 11.81 20.17 29.56
C GLU A 712 11.22 21.04 30.68
N GLU A 713 12.03 21.93 31.25
CA GLU A 713 11.56 22.85 32.29
C GLU A 713 10.46 23.78 31.73
N LEU A 714 10.65 24.32 30.53
CA LEU A 714 9.64 25.14 29.86
C LEU A 714 8.36 24.34 29.59
N LEU A 715 8.51 23.11 29.09
CA LEU A 715 7.40 22.24 28.75
C LEU A 715 6.58 21.84 29.98
N SER A 716 7.22 21.67 31.15
CA SER A 716 6.54 21.34 32.42
C SER A 716 5.48 22.37 32.84
N ARG A 717 5.59 23.62 32.34
CA ARG A 717 4.68 24.74 32.62
C ARG A 717 3.54 24.87 31.61
N CYS A 718 3.52 24.02 30.57
CA CYS A 718 2.54 24.06 29.49
C CYS A 718 1.31 23.17 29.75
N SER A 719 0.26 23.38 28.94
CA SER A 719 -0.94 22.55 28.96
C SER A 719 -0.62 21.07 28.62
N PRO A 720 -1.44 20.09 29.07
CA PRO A 720 -1.20 18.68 28.76
C PRO A 720 -1.04 18.36 27.26
N SER A 721 -1.80 19.03 26.39
CA SER A 721 -1.70 18.85 24.93
C SER A 721 -0.36 19.34 24.38
N GLN A 722 0.05 20.55 24.73
CA GLN A 722 1.36 21.11 24.37
C GLN A 722 2.51 20.27 24.92
N ARG A 723 2.35 19.69 26.12
CA ARG A 723 3.33 18.77 26.70
C ARG A 723 3.53 17.51 25.86
N LEU A 724 2.47 16.92 25.35
CA LEU A 724 2.56 15.73 24.50
C LEU A 724 3.32 16.04 23.20
N GLU A 725 3.03 17.16 22.55
CA GLU A 725 3.71 17.57 21.31
C GLU A 725 5.17 17.98 21.54
N GLY A 726 5.49 18.68 22.62
CA GLY A 726 6.88 19.04 22.93
C GLY A 726 7.75 17.84 23.33
N GLN A 727 7.16 16.79 23.92
CA GLN A 727 7.88 15.59 24.36
C GLN A 727 8.59 14.88 23.20
N ILE A 728 7.97 14.81 22.02
CA ILE A 728 8.57 14.09 20.88
C ILE A 728 9.77 14.85 20.30
N ALA A 729 9.74 16.18 20.28
CA ALA A 729 10.88 17.00 19.86
C ALA A 729 12.07 16.83 20.82
N ILE A 730 11.80 16.80 22.12
CA ILE A 730 12.82 16.55 23.16
C ILE A 730 13.38 15.12 23.04
N ALA A 731 12.54 14.13 22.76
CA ALA A 731 12.98 12.75 22.56
C ALA A 731 13.90 12.60 21.33
N ARG A 732 13.61 13.30 20.22
CA ARG A 732 14.49 13.40 19.05
C ARG A 732 15.85 14.00 19.43
N ALA A 733 15.84 15.09 20.19
CA ALA A 733 17.07 15.74 20.67
C ALA A 733 17.89 14.81 21.58
N ALA A 734 17.26 14.14 22.56
CA ALA A 734 17.90 13.19 23.46
C ALA A 734 18.53 12.01 22.69
N ALA A 735 17.85 11.49 21.66
CA ALA A 735 18.40 10.43 20.83
C ALA A 735 19.62 10.90 20.01
N ALA A 736 19.61 12.15 19.54
CA ALA A 736 20.73 12.73 18.80
C ALA A 736 21.95 13.04 19.69
N THR A 737 21.75 13.42 20.95
CA THR A 737 22.83 13.60 21.93
C THR A 737 23.37 12.28 22.50
N GLY A 738 22.70 11.16 22.23
CA GLY A 738 23.12 9.81 22.62
C GLY A 738 22.45 9.28 23.90
N ASP A 739 21.54 10.04 24.52
CA ASP A 739 20.74 9.58 25.66
C ASP A 739 19.53 8.77 25.18
N LEU A 740 19.81 7.55 24.72
CA LEU A 740 18.81 6.65 24.14
C LEU A 740 17.81 6.11 25.17
N GLU A 741 18.19 6.01 26.44
CA GLU A 741 17.26 5.56 27.50
C GLU A 741 16.20 6.64 27.78
N HIS A 742 16.63 7.90 27.87
CA HIS A 742 15.71 9.01 28.05
C HIS A 742 14.80 9.19 26.82
N ALA A 743 15.36 9.12 25.62
CA ALA A 743 14.59 9.15 24.38
C ALA A 743 13.54 8.03 24.31
N LEU A 744 13.90 6.80 24.68
CA LEU A 744 12.97 5.67 24.69
C LEU A 744 11.85 5.85 25.72
N SER A 745 12.17 6.38 26.91
CA SER A 745 11.19 6.67 27.96
C SER A 745 10.15 7.70 27.50
N LEU A 746 10.60 8.82 26.92
CA LEU A 746 9.72 9.84 26.36
C LEU A 746 8.90 9.29 25.19
N THR A 747 9.51 8.46 24.33
CA THR A 747 8.83 7.83 23.20
C THR A 747 7.73 6.87 23.66
N ARG A 748 7.96 6.05 24.69
CA ARG A 748 6.94 5.16 25.27
C ARG A 748 5.76 5.96 25.85
N SER A 749 6.06 7.07 26.53
CA SER A 749 5.02 7.98 27.05
C SER A 749 4.21 8.60 25.90
N TYR A 750 4.90 9.06 24.85
CA TYR A 750 4.25 9.62 23.66
C TYR A 750 3.37 8.58 22.96
N ALA A 751 3.87 7.36 22.74
CA ALA A 751 3.19 6.33 21.95
C ALA A 751 1.79 5.92 22.49
N GLN A 752 1.48 6.22 23.75
CA GLN A 752 0.16 5.95 24.33
C GLN A 752 -0.95 6.86 23.78
N HIS A 753 -0.62 8.10 23.41
CA HIS A 753 -1.61 9.13 23.01
C HIS A 753 -1.16 9.95 21.79
N GLY A 754 0.08 9.74 21.34
CA GLY A 754 0.74 10.41 20.26
C GLY A 754 0.20 10.00 18.91
N ARG A 755 0.46 10.84 17.90
CA ARG A 755 -0.10 10.68 16.54
C ARG A 755 0.96 10.74 15.46
N ASP A 756 2.11 11.33 15.79
CA ASP A 756 3.21 11.54 14.86
C ASP A 756 4.16 10.34 14.89
N ALA A 757 3.83 9.34 14.07
CA ALA A 757 4.67 8.16 13.89
C ALA A 757 6.00 8.50 13.21
N GLU A 758 6.05 9.51 12.34
CA GLU A 758 7.26 9.93 11.63
C GLU A 758 8.31 10.46 12.61
N SER A 759 7.90 11.28 13.57
CA SER A 759 8.81 11.72 14.63
C SER A 759 9.34 10.57 15.49
N VAL A 760 8.54 9.51 15.74
CA VAL A 760 9.02 8.30 16.44
C VAL A 760 10.02 7.53 15.58
N LEU A 761 9.82 7.46 14.27
CA LEU A 761 10.78 6.84 13.35
C LEU A 761 12.10 7.60 13.29
N ASP A 762 12.07 8.93 13.33
CA ASP A 762 13.30 9.73 13.38
C ASP A 762 14.14 9.37 14.61
N ILE A 763 13.51 9.18 15.77
CA ILE A 763 14.16 8.72 17.01
C ILE A 763 14.73 7.31 16.81
N ALA A 764 13.95 6.39 16.25
CA ALA A 764 14.39 5.04 15.94
C ALA A 764 15.60 5.05 14.99
N ALA A 765 15.58 5.91 13.96
CA ALA A 765 16.66 6.07 13.00
C ALA A 765 17.94 6.60 13.67
N CYS A 766 17.83 7.52 14.64
CA CYS A 766 18.96 7.92 15.48
C CYS A 766 19.56 6.73 16.26
N ALA A 767 18.73 5.93 16.92
CA ALA A 767 19.18 4.74 17.66
C ALA A 767 19.87 3.71 16.73
N LEU A 768 19.30 3.45 15.54
CA LEU A 768 19.86 2.52 14.55
C LEU A 768 21.18 3.02 13.94
N ARG A 769 21.36 4.34 13.79
CA ARG A 769 22.64 4.95 13.38
C ARG A 769 23.71 4.82 14.47
N ALA A 770 23.31 4.87 15.74
CA ALA A 770 24.18 4.64 16.89
C ALA A 770 24.45 3.15 17.17
N ASP A 771 24.00 2.24 16.29
CA ASP A 771 24.12 0.77 16.41
C ASP A 771 23.43 0.18 17.67
N ALA A 772 22.49 0.93 18.27
CA ALA A 772 21.67 0.49 19.38
C ALA A 772 20.45 -0.31 18.88
N LEU A 773 20.71 -1.48 18.29
CA LEU A 773 19.72 -2.27 17.55
C LEU A 773 18.49 -2.67 18.39
N THR A 774 18.68 -2.93 19.68
CA THR A 774 17.58 -3.31 20.59
C THR A 774 16.60 -2.16 20.84
N GLN A 775 17.11 -0.98 21.20
CA GLN A 775 16.29 0.22 21.40
C GLN A 775 15.67 0.67 20.07
N GLY A 776 16.44 0.61 18.98
CA GLY A 776 15.94 0.91 17.63
C GLY A 776 14.78 0.00 17.22
N ALA A 777 14.88 -1.31 17.45
CA ALA A 777 13.80 -2.26 17.16
C ALA A 777 12.53 -1.96 17.98
N GLU A 778 12.69 -1.59 19.25
CA GLU A 778 11.56 -1.20 20.09
C GLU A 778 10.90 0.09 19.62
N MET A 779 11.68 1.12 19.29
CA MET A 779 11.16 2.39 18.78
C MET A 779 10.48 2.23 17.42
N LEU A 780 10.98 1.36 16.53
CA LEU A 780 10.28 1.03 15.27
C LEU A 780 8.93 0.36 15.53
N ALA A 781 8.83 -0.52 16.53
CA ALA A 781 7.56 -1.12 16.92
C ALA A 781 6.59 -0.06 17.48
N LEU A 782 7.08 0.85 18.33
CA LEU A 782 6.27 1.98 18.83
C LEU A 782 5.80 2.91 17.70
N ALA A 783 6.66 3.19 16.70
CA ALA A 783 6.26 3.96 15.53
C ALA A 783 5.15 3.27 14.74
N GLU A 784 5.26 1.94 14.55
CA GLU A 784 4.24 1.15 13.89
C GLU A 784 2.91 1.17 14.68
N ASP A 785 2.97 1.07 16.01
CA ASP A 785 1.80 1.14 16.88
C ASP A 785 1.10 2.52 16.81
N VAL A 786 1.88 3.61 16.87
CA VAL A 786 1.35 4.98 16.70
C VAL A 786 0.71 5.15 15.33
N ALA A 787 1.37 4.71 14.26
CA ALA A 787 0.85 4.81 12.89
C ALA A 787 -0.49 4.09 12.73
N ARG A 788 -0.63 2.89 13.32
CA ARG A 788 -1.86 2.08 13.25
C ARG A 788 -2.97 2.63 14.16
N ALA A 789 -2.61 3.31 15.25
CA ALA A 789 -3.57 3.93 16.16
C ALA A 789 -4.23 5.18 15.54
N THR A 790 -3.50 5.97 14.76
CA THR A 790 -4.00 7.20 14.12
C THR A 790 -5.02 6.93 13.01
N THR A 791 -6.09 7.71 12.93
CA THR A 791 -7.07 7.67 11.83
C THR A 791 -6.83 8.85 10.88
N SER A 792 -6.80 8.59 9.57
CA SER A 792 -6.67 9.67 8.57
C SER A 792 -7.97 10.48 8.46
N PRO A 793 -7.90 11.81 8.22
CA PRO A 793 -9.08 12.63 7.96
C PRO A 793 -9.99 12.05 6.86
N ASP A 794 -9.42 11.50 5.79
CA ASP A 794 -10.17 10.86 4.71
C ASP A 794 -10.94 9.62 5.19
N ASP A 795 -10.36 8.85 6.12
CA ASP A 795 -11.03 7.68 6.69
C ASP A 795 -12.15 8.09 7.65
N GLU A 796 -11.99 9.19 8.39
CA GLU A 796 -13.05 9.76 9.24
C GLU A 796 -14.22 10.29 8.39
N LEU A 797 -13.93 11.02 7.31
CA LEU A 797 -14.94 11.46 6.35
C LEU A 797 -15.69 10.28 5.73
N ARG A 798 -15.00 9.22 5.30
CA ARG A 798 -15.67 7.99 4.81
C ARG A 798 -16.51 7.31 5.89
N SER A 799 -16.12 7.42 7.15
CA SER A 799 -16.81 6.83 8.29
C SER A 799 -18.13 7.55 8.63
N LEU A 800 -18.40 8.73 8.06
CA LEU A 800 -19.71 9.39 8.12
C LEU A 800 -20.84 8.53 7.53
N LEU A 801 -20.56 7.72 6.51
CA LEU A 801 -21.53 6.77 5.95
C LEU A 801 -21.97 5.73 6.99
N TRP A 802 -21.04 5.30 7.84
CA TRP A 802 -21.36 4.39 8.93
C TRP A 802 -22.12 5.07 10.07
N ILE A 803 -21.78 6.32 10.40
CA ILE A 803 -22.54 7.12 11.40
C ILE A 803 -23.98 7.30 10.96
N ARG A 804 -24.22 7.62 9.69
CA ARG A 804 -25.57 7.68 9.13
C ARG A 804 -26.31 6.35 9.28
N ALA A 805 -25.69 5.24 8.89
CA ALA A 805 -26.30 3.91 9.02
C ALA A 805 -26.62 3.53 10.48
N MET A 806 -25.77 3.91 11.44
CA MET A 806 -26.05 3.70 12.87
C MET A 806 -27.22 4.55 13.35
N ALA A 807 -27.28 5.82 12.93
CA ALA A 807 -28.36 6.73 13.31
C ALA A 807 -29.71 6.34 12.67
N ASP A 808 -29.71 5.89 11.42
CA ASP A 808 -30.88 5.33 10.73
C ASP A 808 -31.39 4.03 11.39
N ALA A 809 -30.50 3.30 12.08
CA ALA A 809 -30.83 2.12 12.89
C ALA A 809 -31.15 2.46 14.36
N GLU A 810 -31.23 3.75 14.72
CA GLU A 810 -31.49 4.25 16.08
C GLU A 810 -30.43 3.86 17.14
N ASP A 811 -29.22 3.44 16.72
CA ASP A 811 -28.09 3.15 17.61
C ASP A 811 -27.28 4.44 17.90
N PHE A 812 -27.96 5.41 18.48
CA PHE A 812 -27.39 6.73 18.75
C PHE A 812 -26.19 6.67 19.71
N GLU A 813 -26.23 5.81 20.74
CA GLU A 813 -25.12 5.71 21.70
C GLU A 813 -23.81 5.26 21.04
N ARG A 814 -23.87 4.36 20.03
CA ARG A 814 -22.68 3.96 19.28
C ARG A 814 -22.27 5.05 18.28
N ALA A 815 -23.23 5.70 17.61
CA ALA A 815 -22.96 6.79 16.70
C ALA A 815 -22.26 7.98 17.40
N GLU A 816 -22.76 8.40 18.55
CA GLU A 816 -22.21 9.48 19.38
C GLU A 816 -20.81 9.17 19.88
N ARG A 817 -20.57 7.94 20.38
CA ARG A 817 -19.23 7.51 20.80
C ARG A 817 -18.24 7.49 19.64
N PHE A 818 -18.68 7.10 18.46
CA PHE A 818 -17.83 7.06 17.28
C PHE A 818 -17.55 8.47 16.74
N ALA A 819 -18.55 9.36 16.68
CA ALA A 819 -18.37 10.77 16.32
C ALA A 819 -17.41 11.49 17.29
N ALA A 820 -17.52 11.23 18.60
CA ALA A 820 -16.61 11.77 19.61
C ALA A 820 -15.14 11.31 19.45
N SER A 821 -14.91 10.22 18.72
CA SER A 821 -13.56 9.71 18.46
C SER A 821 -12.85 10.38 17.27
N PHE A 822 -13.58 11.15 16.46
CA PHE A 822 -13.03 11.82 15.29
C PHE A 822 -12.08 12.96 15.70
N GLN A 823 -11.00 13.09 14.95
CA GLN A 823 -9.94 14.05 15.18
C GLN A 823 -9.98 15.23 14.21
N ASP A 824 -10.48 15.01 13.00
CA ASP A 824 -10.74 16.09 12.05
C ASP A 824 -12.01 16.86 12.47
N GLU A 825 -11.86 18.16 12.67
CA GLU A 825 -12.96 19.05 13.08
C GLU A 825 -14.08 19.07 12.03
N THR A 826 -13.73 18.95 10.75
CA THR A 826 -14.70 18.91 9.65
C THR A 826 -15.52 17.63 9.70
N ALA A 827 -14.85 16.47 9.74
CA ALA A 827 -15.52 15.18 9.88
C ALA A 827 -16.35 15.11 11.18
N SER A 828 -15.82 15.56 12.31
CA SER A 828 -16.52 15.55 13.60
C SER A 828 -17.78 16.42 13.56
N SER A 829 -17.68 17.66 13.04
CA SER A 829 -18.82 18.56 12.89
C SER A 829 -19.90 17.97 11.96
N ALA A 830 -19.48 17.34 10.85
CA ALA A 830 -20.39 16.65 9.95
C ALA A 830 -21.08 15.45 10.62
N ALA A 831 -20.36 14.66 11.42
CA ALA A 831 -20.89 13.52 12.15
C ALA A 831 -21.98 13.93 13.14
N TRP A 832 -21.70 14.95 13.97
CA TRP A 832 -22.66 15.46 14.95
C TRP A 832 -23.90 16.10 14.29
N ALA A 833 -23.74 16.75 13.14
CA ALA A 833 -24.86 17.26 12.36
C ALA A 833 -25.76 16.12 11.85
N LEU A 834 -25.18 15.01 11.37
CA LEU A 834 -25.95 13.82 10.94
C LEU A 834 -26.71 13.18 12.11
N ILE A 835 -26.08 13.05 13.28
CA ILE A 835 -26.72 12.53 14.49
C ILE A 835 -27.90 13.43 14.91
N SER A 836 -27.72 14.75 14.88
CA SER A 836 -28.78 15.71 15.19
C SER A 836 -29.96 15.59 14.22
N GLU A 837 -29.71 15.53 12.91
CA GLU A 837 -30.75 15.36 11.89
C GLU A 837 -31.51 14.03 12.04
N ALA A 838 -30.81 12.94 12.32
CA ALA A 838 -31.45 11.64 12.55
C ALA A 838 -32.26 11.58 13.85
N ALA A 839 -31.76 12.16 14.95
CA ALA A 839 -32.50 12.25 16.21
C ALA A 839 -33.80 13.05 16.05
N LEU A 840 -33.80 14.12 15.24
CA LEU A 840 -35.01 14.88 14.90
C LEU A 840 -36.03 14.04 14.13
N ALA A 841 -35.58 13.18 13.20
CA ALA A 841 -36.46 12.32 12.41
C ALA A 841 -37.24 11.31 13.28
N VAL A 842 -36.66 10.89 14.41
CA VAL A 842 -37.27 9.96 15.37
C VAL A 842 -38.01 10.71 16.51
N GLY A 843 -37.82 12.04 16.63
CA GLY A 843 -38.48 12.89 17.61
C GLY A 843 -37.73 13.07 18.93
N GLU A 844 -36.46 12.70 19.01
CA GLU A 844 -35.62 12.87 20.19
C GLU A 844 -34.98 14.28 20.25
N LEU A 845 -35.81 15.28 20.58
CA LEU A 845 -35.43 16.70 20.54
C LEU A 845 -34.23 17.05 21.45
N GLU A 846 -34.17 16.47 22.65
CA GLU A 846 -33.06 16.74 23.61
C GLU A 846 -31.72 16.24 23.07
N ARG A 847 -31.70 15.03 22.50
CA ARG A 847 -30.50 14.46 21.87
C ARG A 847 -30.10 15.26 20.63
N ALA A 848 -31.07 15.65 19.80
CA ALA A 848 -30.81 16.49 18.64
C ALA A 848 -30.17 17.83 19.00
N GLU A 849 -30.62 18.47 20.08
CA GLU A 849 -30.05 19.72 20.59
C GLU A 849 -28.64 19.51 21.16
N ALA A 850 -28.43 18.43 21.93
CA ALA A 850 -27.11 18.08 22.45
C ALA A 850 -26.10 17.79 21.32
N ALA A 851 -26.51 17.05 20.29
CA ALA A 851 -25.69 16.79 19.11
C ALA A 851 -25.39 18.08 18.33
N LEU A 852 -26.37 18.98 18.16
CA LEU A 852 -26.15 20.29 17.53
C LEU A 852 -25.13 21.13 18.30
N ALA A 853 -25.14 21.09 19.63
CA ALA A 853 -24.18 21.81 20.45
C ALA A 853 -22.73 21.29 20.30
N ALA A 854 -22.55 20.04 19.87
CA ALA A 854 -21.24 19.44 19.61
C ALA A 854 -20.69 19.74 18.19
N VAL A 855 -21.46 20.41 17.32
CA VAL A 855 -21.00 20.82 15.98
C VAL A 855 -20.17 22.10 16.09
N HIS A 856 -18.87 22.04 15.82
CA HIS A 856 -17.98 23.20 15.91
C HIS A 856 -17.99 24.08 14.66
N ASP A 857 -17.99 23.46 13.47
CA ASP A 857 -18.04 24.20 12.22
C ASP A 857 -19.43 24.80 11.96
N VAL A 858 -19.49 26.13 11.89
CA VAL A 858 -20.68 26.93 11.64
C VAL A 858 -21.36 26.60 10.31
N ALA A 859 -20.61 26.12 9.31
CA ALA A 859 -21.19 25.66 8.04
C ALA A 859 -22.13 24.46 8.25
N HIS A 860 -21.75 23.53 9.12
CA HIS A 860 -22.46 22.28 9.39
C HIS A 860 -23.66 22.47 10.34
N GLN A 861 -23.65 23.50 11.21
CA GLN A 861 -24.75 23.78 12.14
C GLN A 861 -26.06 24.20 11.44
N ARG A 862 -25.98 24.70 10.20
CA ARG A 862 -27.07 25.42 9.53
C ARG A 862 -28.35 24.60 9.40
N ARG A 863 -28.22 23.39 8.84
CA ARG A 863 -29.35 22.53 8.51
C ARG A 863 -29.96 21.92 9.77
N ALA A 864 -29.13 21.26 10.59
CA ALA A 864 -29.53 20.71 11.88
C ALA A 864 -30.26 21.73 12.78
N ARG A 865 -29.77 22.98 12.87
CA ARG A 865 -30.44 24.04 13.66
C ARG A 865 -31.80 24.43 13.10
N LEU A 866 -31.95 24.57 11.78
CA LEU A 866 -33.23 24.92 11.15
C LEU A 866 -34.27 23.81 11.33
N GLU A 867 -33.85 22.55 11.21
CA GLU A 867 -34.72 21.39 11.45
C GLU A 867 -35.13 21.28 12.93
N LEU A 868 -34.21 21.54 13.87
CA LEU A 868 -34.52 21.58 15.29
C LEU A 868 -35.53 22.70 15.60
N VAL A 869 -35.32 23.92 15.10
CA VAL A 869 -36.28 25.03 15.24
C VAL A 869 -37.65 24.66 14.65
N SER A 870 -37.69 24.05 13.47
CA SER A 870 -38.93 23.60 12.84
C SER A 870 -39.66 22.55 13.68
N SER A 871 -38.91 21.59 14.21
CA SER A 871 -39.44 20.50 15.04
C SER A 871 -39.95 21.04 16.38
N LEU A 872 -39.25 21.97 17.01
CA LEU A 872 -39.69 22.62 18.25
C LEU A 872 -40.98 23.41 18.06
N ILE A 873 -41.13 24.14 16.95
CA ILE A 873 -42.37 24.84 16.61
C ILE A 873 -43.52 23.84 16.43
N ALA A 874 -43.26 22.71 15.75
CA ALA A 874 -44.26 21.66 15.55
C ALA A 874 -44.72 20.99 16.86
N HIS A 875 -43.90 21.06 17.93
CA HIS A 875 -44.21 20.56 19.28
C HIS A 875 -44.69 21.68 20.23
N ASP A 876 -45.10 22.84 19.71
CA ASP A 876 -45.58 24.01 20.47
C ASP A 876 -44.54 24.60 21.46
N GLN A 877 -43.24 24.42 21.19
CA GLN A 877 -42.14 24.94 22.01
C GLN A 877 -41.49 26.21 21.43
N SER A 878 -42.30 27.19 21.03
CA SER A 878 -41.84 28.42 20.34
C SER A 878 -40.80 29.23 21.12
N ALA A 879 -40.90 29.30 22.45
CA ALA A 879 -39.93 30.00 23.30
C ALA A 879 -38.56 29.31 23.31
N HIS A 880 -38.54 27.97 23.20
CA HIS A 880 -37.30 27.20 23.09
C HIS A 880 -36.69 27.34 21.70
N ALA A 881 -37.53 27.30 20.66
CA ALA A 881 -37.11 27.56 19.28
C ALA A 881 -36.44 28.94 19.13
N GLU A 882 -36.95 29.97 19.81
CA GLU A 882 -36.33 31.29 19.86
C GLU A 882 -34.93 31.27 20.48
N ASN A 883 -34.75 30.59 21.62
CA ASN A 883 -33.45 30.46 22.27
C ASN A 883 -32.43 29.78 21.35
N VAL A 884 -32.82 28.69 20.70
CA VAL A 884 -31.98 27.95 19.74
C VAL A 884 -31.63 28.83 18.54
N ALA A 885 -32.56 29.64 18.03
CA ALA A 885 -32.32 30.58 16.95
C ALA A 885 -31.32 31.68 17.34
N LEU A 886 -31.49 32.28 18.53
CA LEU A 886 -30.62 33.35 19.04
C LEU A 886 -29.19 32.87 19.33
N ALA A 887 -29.01 31.60 19.70
CA ALA A 887 -27.71 30.99 19.93
C ALA A 887 -26.84 30.82 18.66
N ALA A 888 -27.38 31.03 17.46
CA ALA A 888 -26.62 30.90 16.23
C ALA A 888 -25.47 31.94 16.13
N PRO A 889 -24.21 31.53 15.94
CA PRO A 889 -23.06 32.45 15.89
C PRO A 889 -23.02 33.27 14.60
N ASP A 890 -23.42 32.69 13.47
CA ASP A 890 -23.54 33.40 12.20
C ASP A 890 -24.85 34.19 12.13
N LEU A 891 -24.72 35.48 11.81
CA LEU A 891 -25.84 36.42 11.80
C LEU A 891 -26.83 36.16 10.65
N VAL A 892 -26.37 35.61 9.52
CA VAL A 892 -27.25 35.22 8.42
C VAL A 892 -28.15 34.07 8.86
N HIS A 893 -27.61 33.04 9.52
CA HIS A 893 -28.40 31.91 10.02
C HIS A 893 -29.31 32.30 11.17
N ARG A 894 -28.83 33.15 12.09
CA ARG A 894 -29.65 33.68 13.18
C ARG A 894 -30.91 34.35 12.64
N ALA A 895 -30.74 35.30 11.71
CA ALA A 895 -31.85 35.98 11.07
C ALA A 895 -32.81 35.00 10.38
N ARG A 896 -32.29 34.00 9.67
CA ARG A 896 -33.12 32.97 9.01
C ARG A 896 -33.94 32.14 9.99
N CYS A 897 -33.35 31.69 11.10
CA CYS A 897 -34.08 30.92 12.11
C CYS A 897 -35.20 31.75 12.74
N LEU A 898 -34.92 33.02 13.06
CA LEU A 898 -35.93 33.95 13.60
C LEU A 898 -37.06 34.19 12.59
N LEU A 899 -36.74 34.42 11.32
CA LEU A 899 -37.75 34.59 10.27
C LEU A 899 -38.59 33.33 10.07
N LEU A 900 -38.01 32.13 10.19
CA LEU A 900 -38.76 30.88 10.14
C LEU A 900 -39.78 30.78 11.28
N ILE A 901 -39.39 31.13 12.51
CA ILE A 901 -40.31 31.19 13.66
C ILE A 901 -41.45 32.17 13.37
N VAL A 902 -41.12 33.40 12.95
CA VAL A 902 -42.09 34.44 12.61
C VAL A 902 -43.09 33.97 11.56
N GLN A 903 -42.62 33.29 10.51
CA GLN A 903 -43.46 32.78 9.42
C GLN A 903 -44.41 31.68 9.88
N ARG A 904 -44.03 30.87 10.88
CA ARG A 904 -44.84 29.74 11.37
C ARG A 904 -45.76 30.11 12.52
N THR A 905 -45.34 31.00 13.42
CA THR A 905 -46.08 31.37 14.64
C THR A 905 -46.79 32.72 14.53
N GLY A 906 -46.37 33.59 13.61
CA GLY A 906 -46.90 34.95 13.46
C GLY A 906 -46.38 35.95 14.50
N GLU A 907 -45.36 35.59 15.28
CA GLU A 907 -44.79 36.44 16.35
C GLU A 907 -43.96 37.61 15.80
N ALA A 908 -44.63 38.70 15.43
CA ALA A 908 -44.01 39.88 14.82
C ALA A 908 -42.89 40.56 15.65
N ARG A 909 -42.80 40.29 16.97
CA ARG A 909 -41.74 40.82 17.85
C ARG A 909 -40.33 40.36 17.42
N LEU A 910 -40.21 39.14 16.91
CA LEU A 910 -38.92 38.54 16.53
C LEU A 910 -38.35 39.15 15.23
N LEU A 911 -39.15 39.95 14.52
CA LEU A 911 -38.67 40.72 13.36
C LEU A 911 -37.64 41.78 13.76
N ASP A 912 -37.72 42.31 14.98
CA ASP A 912 -36.73 43.27 15.50
C ASP A 912 -35.35 42.60 15.63
N ASP A 913 -35.30 41.41 16.21
CA ASP A 913 -34.07 40.65 16.38
C ASP A 913 -33.48 40.18 15.03
N ALA A 914 -34.35 39.78 14.09
CA ALA A 914 -33.94 39.41 12.74
C ALA A 914 -33.37 40.60 11.95
N GLU A 915 -33.96 41.80 12.09
CA GLU A 915 -33.46 43.04 11.50
C GLU A 915 -32.11 43.43 12.08
N GLN A 916 -31.95 43.37 13.41
CA GLN A 916 -30.67 43.65 14.07
C GLN A 916 -29.56 42.69 13.62
N ALA A 917 -29.86 41.39 13.54
CA ALA A 917 -28.92 40.40 13.00
C ALA A 917 -28.54 40.72 11.55
N ALA A 918 -29.51 41.08 10.71
CA ALA A 918 -29.26 41.44 9.32
C ALA A 918 -28.32 42.66 9.20
N LEU A 919 -28.55 43.72 9.98
CA LEU A 919 -27.73 44.93 9.97
C LEU A 919 -26.28 44.70 10.42
N GLY A 920 -26.05 43.73 11.30
CA GLY A 920 -24.72 43.35 11.79
C GLY A 920 -23.85 42.56 10.81
N ILE A 921 -24.38 42.10 9.67
CA ILE A 921 -23.62 41.30 8.68
C ILE A 921 -22.59 42.17 7.96
N ASN A 922 -21.30 41.80 7.97
CA ASN A 922 -20.24 42.58 7.34
C ASN A 922 -20.29 42.58 5.80
N ASP A 923 -20.55 41.43 5.18
CA ASP A 923 -20.65 41.31 3.72
C ASP A 923 -21.89 42.04 3.18
N PRO A 924 -21.74 43.09 2.36
CA PRO A 924 -22.87 43.88 1.84
C PRO A 924 -23.88 43.05 1.05
N ALA A 925 -23.43 42.04 0.30
CA ALA A 925 -24.31 41.20 -0.52
C ALA A 925 -25.16 40.25 0.35
N SER A 926 -24.57 39.64 1.39
CA SER A 926 -25.28 38.82 2.37
C SER A 926 -26.20 39.65 3.27
N ARG A 927 -25.79 40.88 3.63
CA ARG A 927 -26.62 41.86 4.34
C ARG A 927 -27.87 42.22 3.54
N MET A 928 -27.70 42.57 2.26
CA MET A 928 -28.81 42.92 1.36
C MET A 928 -29.80 41.77 1.23
N ARG A 929 -29.32 40.54 1.00
CA ARG A 929 -30.16 39.34 0.90
C ARG A 929 -30.94 39.07 2.18
N THR A 930 -30.29 39.19 3.33
CA THR A 930 -30.94 38.93 4.63
C THR A 930 -32.01 39.99 4.93
N LEU A 931 -31.74 41.27 4.64
CA LEU A 931 -32.74 42.34 4.79
C LEU A 931 -33.94 42.15 3.85
N LEU A 932 -33.74 41.68 2.63
CA LEU A 932 -34.83 41.35 1.70
C LEU A 932 -35.73 40.24 2.27
N ALA A 933 -35.17 39.22 2.92
CA ALA A 933 -35.95 38.18 3.60
C ALA A 933 -36.77 38.72 4.80
N VAL A 934 -36.23 39.69 5.54
CA VAL A 934 -36.98 40.40 6.62
C VAL A 934 -38.12 41.23 6.03
N ILE A 935 -37.88 41.93 4.92
CA ILE A 935 -38.90 42.72 4.19
C ILE A 935 -40.02 41.83 3.67
N GLU A 936 -39.67 40.72 3.04
CA GLU A 936 -40.62 39.73 2.54
C GLU A 936 -41.53 39.24 3.67
N THR A 937 -40.95 38.82 4.79
CA THR A 937 -41.69 38.29 5.93
C THR A 937 -42.60 39.35 6.58
N SER A 938 -42.10 40.57 6.76
CA SER A 938 -42.88 41.72 7.25
C SER A 938 -44.06 42.07 6.33
N ALA A 939 -43.84 42.02 5.02
CA ALA A 939 -44.86 42.29 4.01
C ALA A 939 -45.95 41.18 3.98
N ARG A 940 -45.55 39.90 4.11
CA ARG A 940 -46.49 38.76 4.23
C ARG A 940 -47.36 38.82 5.48
N LEU A 941 -46.84 39.37 6.58
CA LEU A 941 -47.62 39.65 7.80
C LEU A 941 -48.45 40.94 7.74
N HIS A 942 -48.49 41.62 6.59
CA HIS A 942 -49.21 42.87 6.37
C HIS A 942 -48.77 44.04 7.27
N LEU A 943 -47.51 44.06 7.74
CA LEU A 943 -46.96 45.11 8.59
C LEU A 943 -46.47 46.32 7.75
N ARG A 944 -47.42 47.12 7.25
CA ARG A 944 -47.15 48.20 6.27
C ARG A 944 -46.08 49.19 6.72
N THR A 945 -46.21 49.75 7.93
CA THR A 945 -45.28 50.78 8.43
C THR A 945 -43.85 50.25 8.55
N ARG A 946 -43.72 49.01 9.04
CA ARG A 946 -42.43 48.32 9.19
C ARG A 946 -41.79 47.99 7.84
N THR A 947 -42.59 47.47 6.90
CA THR A 947 -42.13 47.15 5.54
C THR A 947 -41.56 48.38 4.84
N ILE A 948 -42.24 49.54 4.97
CA ILE A 948 -41.76 50.80 4.38
C ILE A 948 -40.44 51.24 5.02
N ALA A 949 -40.33 51.19 6.35
CA ALA A 949 -39.10 51.54 7.06
C ALA A 949 -37.91 50.66 6.62
N LEU A 950 -38.11 49.35 6.50
CA LEU A 950 -37.07 48.42 6.04
C LEU A 950 -36.63 48.69 4.59
N LEU A 951 -37.55 49.08 3.70
CA LEU A 951 -37.21 49.48 2.32
C LEU A 951 -36.36 50.75 2.28
N GLU A 952 -36.60 51.69 3.20
CA GLU A 952 -35.76 52.88 3.35
C GLU A 952 -34.36 52.53 3.87
N THR A 953 -34.26 51.60 4.81
CA THR A 953 -32.98 51.06 5.32
C THR A 953 -32.19 50.31 4.25
N LEU A 954 -32.86 49.55 3.37
CA LEU A 954 -32.22 48.80 2.28
C LEU A 954 -31.73 49.68 1.12
N ARG A 955 -32.43 50.79 0.84
CA ARG A 955 -32.18 51.67 -0.32
C ARG A 955 -30.71 52.08 -0.51
N PRO A 956 -29.99 52.63 0.48
CA PRO A 956 -28.60 53.06 0.29
C PRO A 956 -27.65 51.88 0.01
N LEU A 957 -27.91 50.71 0.62
CA LEU A 957 -27.12 49.50 0.40
C LEU A 957 -27.29 48.96 -1.03
N ALA A 958 -28.53 48.87 -1.49
CA ALA A 958 -28.86 48.40 -2.83
C ALA A 958 -28.31 49.34 -3.93
N GLN A 959 -28.34 50.66 -3.70
CA GLN A 959 -27.75 51.64 -4.61
C GLN A 959 -26.24 51.40 -4.79
N THR A 960 -25.49 51.35 -3.69
CA THR A 960 -24.04 51.17 -3.71
C THR A 960 -23.63 49.86 -4.40
N LEU A 961 -24.33 48.75 -4.13
CA LEU A 961 -24.05 47.47 -4.78
C LEU A 961 -24.42 47.45 -6.27
N SER A 962 -25.43 48.23 -6.68
CA SER A 962 -25.87 48.32 -8.08
C SER A 962 -24.88 49.06 -9.00
N GLU A 963 -24.00 49.85 -8.39
CA GLU A 963 -22.94 50.63 -9.01
C GLU A 963 -21.57 49.90 -8.99
N SER A 964 -21.46 48.77 -8.28
CA SER A 964 -20.24 47.95 -8.19
C SER A 964 -19.95 47.14 -9.46
N THR A 965 -18.66 47.00 -9.82
CA THR A 965 -18.17 46.32 -11.02
C THR A 965 -17.70 44.86 -10.81
N ASP A 966 -17.60 44.39 -9.57
CA ASP A 966 -16.85 43.17 -9.23
C ASP A 966 -17.58 41.84 -9.52
N GLU A 967 -18.89 41.82 -9.71
CA GLU A 967 -19.62 40.56 -9.96
C GLU A 967 -20.96 40.76 -10.71
N LYS A 968 -21.01 40.39 -12.00
CA LYS A 968 -22.15 40.67 -12.90
C LYS A 968 -23.53 40.23 -12.38
N LEU A 969 -23.61 39.11 -11.66
CA LEU A 969 -24.86 38.55 -11.16
C LEU A 969 -25.35 39.30 -9.89
N SER A 970 -24.43 39.68 -9.01
CA SER A 970 -24.71 40.45 -7.78
C SER A 970 -25.19 41.86 -8.12
N THR A 971 -24.55 42.51 -9.11
CA THR A 971 -24.92 43.85 -9.58
C THR A 971 -26.33 43.91 -10.18
N MET A 972 -26.76 42.86 -10.91
CA MET A 972 -28.10 42.79 -11.49
C MET A 972 -29.18 42.78 -10.39
N ARG A 973 -28.98 41.98 -9.34
CA ARG A 973 -29.91 41.90 -8.22
C ARG A 973 -29.95 43.17 -7.38
N ALA A 974 -28.80 43.76 -7.15
CA ALA A 974 -28.74 45.04 -6.45
C ALA A 974 -29.53 46.13 -7.19
N ARG A 975 -29.52 46.13 -8.54
CA ARG A 975 -30.37 47.04 -9.34
C ARG A 975 -31.85 46.76 -9.16
N ASP A 976 -32.26 45.50 -9.10
CA ASP A 976 -33.67 45.15 -8.94
C ASP A 976 -34.16 45.40 -7.50
N ALA A 977 -33.32 45.14 -6.49
CA ALA A 977 -33.57 45.57 -5.11
C ALA A 977 -33.66 47.10 -4.99
N TYR A 978 -32.81 47.85 -5.70
CA TYR A 978 -32.87 49.31 -5.73
C TYR A 978 -34.15 49.83 -6.41
N LYS A 979 -34.61 49.18 -7.49
CA LYS A 979 -35.92 49.46 -8.12
C LYS A 979 -37.07 49.19 -7.16
N LEU A 980 -37.01 48.11 -6.37
CA LEU A 980 -38.00 47.81 -5.34
C LEU A 980 -38.07 48.95 -4.29
N CYS A 981 -36.93 49.46 -3.84
CA CYS A 981 -36.87 50.55 -2.84
C CYS A 981 -37.28 51.94 -3.37
N THR A 982 -37.35 52.14 -4.68
CA THR A 982 -37.63 53.42 -5.34
C THR A 982 -38.99 53.48 -6.04
N SER A 983 -39.61 52.33 -6.30
CA SER A 983 -40.94 52.23 -6.89
C SER A 983 -42.05 52.50 -5.86
N PRO A 984 -43.16 53.16 -6.25
CA PRO A 984 -44.28 53.37 -5.33
C PRO A 984 -44.95 52.03 -4.97
N VAL A 985 -44.89 51.66 -3.69
CA VAL A 985 -45.48 50.43 -3.14
C VAL A 985 -47.00 50.41 -3.35
N ARG A 986 -47.51 49.62 -4.31
CA ARG A 986 -48.95 49.51 -4.58
C ARG A 986 -49.63 48.57 -3.61
N THR A 987 -49.06 47.37 -3.40
CA THR A 987 -49.55 46.38 -2.42
C THR A 987 -48.38 45.74 -1.66
N LEU A 988 -48.63 45.23 -0.45
CA LEU A 988 -47.61 44.49 0.31
C LEU A 988 -47.35 43.10 -0.30
N THR A 989 -48.33 42.52 -0.99
CA THR A 989 -48.16 41.28 -1.74
C THR A 989 -47.12 41.42 -2.85
N GLU A 990 -47.20 42.51 -3.63
CA GLU A 990 -46.22 42.81 -4.67
C GLU A 990 -44.81 43.02 -4.10
N VAL A 991 -44.69 43.67 -2.93
CA VAL A 991 -43.40 43.83 -2.24
C VAL A 991 -42.83 42.48 -1.79
N ALA A 992 -43.66 41.59 -1.24
CA ALA A 992 -43.24 40.26 -0.83
C ALA A 992 -42.79 39.40 -2.03
N GLU A 993 -43.52 39.42 -3.14
CA GLU A 993 -43.17 38.68 -4.36
C GLU A 993 -41.86 39.18 -4.98
N LEU A 994 -41.67 40.50 -5.05
CA LEU A 994 -40.45 41.10 -5.59
C LEU A 994 -39.24 40.91 -4.68
N ALA A 995 -39.42 40.92 -3.35
CA ALA A 995 -38.35 40.61 -2.40
C ALA A 995 -37.93 39.13 -2.51
N ALA A 996 -38.90 38.21 -2.57
CA ALA A 996 -38.66 36.77 -2.73
C ALA A 996 -37.96 36.43 -4.06
N ALA A 997 -38.31 37.11 -5.15
CA ALA A 997 -37.70 36.88 -6.48
C ALA A 997 -36.20 37.24 -6.54
N GLN A 998 -35.68 37.99 -5.56
CA GLN A 998 -34.26 38.32 -5.43
C GLN A 998 -33.47 37.28 -4.63
N GLU A 999 -34.15 36.33 -3.97
CA GLU A 999 -33.51 35.15 -3.41
C GLU A 999 -33.16 34.18 -4.55
N LEU A 1000 -31.87 34.00 -4.79
CA LEU A 1000 -31.37 32.97 -5.68
C LEU A 1000 -31.60 31.62 -4.98
N ASP A 1001 -32.76 31.04 -5.28
CA ASP A 1001 -33.20 29.70 -4.91
C ASP A 1001 -33.97 29.64 -3.56
N PRO A 1002 -35.30 29.89 -3.55
CA PRO A 1002 -36.15 29.65 -2.37
C PRO A 1002 -36.18 28.16 -1.96
N THR A 1003 -35.69 27.26 -2.84
CA THR A 1003 -35.53 25.83 -2.59
C THR A 1003 -34.18 25.43 -1.96
N ASN A 1004 -33.21 26.35 -1.82
CA ASN A 1004 -31.97 26.12 -1.06
C ASN A 1004 -32.14 26.24 0.47
N LEU A 1005 -33.37 26.39 0.96
CA LEU A 1005 -33.67 26.37 2.39
C LEU A 1005 -33.50 24.97 3.02
N PHE A 1006 -33.54 23.89 2.23
CA PHE A 1006 -33.53 22.51 2.75
C PHE A 1006 -32.70 21.48 1.96
N LEU A 1007 -32.09 21.84 0.82
CA LEU A 1007 -31.32 20.88 0.02
C LEU A 1007 -30.05 21.53 -0.54
N PRO A 1008 -28.85 20.97 -0.31
CA PRO A 1008 -27.81 21.04 -1.32
C PRO A 1008 -28.26 20.20 -2.54
N LYS A 1009 -27.92 20.61 -3.77
CA LYS A 1009 -28.20 19.86 -5.01
C LYS A 1009 -27.51 18.48 -5.10
N SER A 1010 -26.89 18.04 -4.03
CA SER A 1010 -26.22 16.77 -3.83
C SER A 1010 -26.33 16.46 -2.33
N ASP A 1011 -26.51 15.19 -1.97
CA ASP A 1011 -26.37 14.74 -0.57
C ASP A 1011 -25.11 15.41 0.02
N PHE A 1012 -25.19 16.14 1.14
CA PHE A 1012 -24.05 16.91 1.64
C PHE A 1012 -22.82 16.01 1.85
N ILE A 1013 -23.09 14.79 2.31
CA ILE A 1013 -22.13 13.68 2.39
C ILE A 1013 -21.46 13.40 1.04
N SER A 1014 -22.20 13.41 -0.08
CA SER A 1014 -21.65 13.18 -1.42
C SER A 1014 -20.75 14.30 -1.94
N SER A 1015 -20.78 15.48 -1.31
CA SER A 1015 -19.83 16.57 -1.59
C SER A 1015 -18.53 16.48 -0.76
N LEU A 1016 -18.60 15.85 0.43
CA LEU A 1016 -17.46 15.63 1.31
C LEU A 1016 -16.71 14.33 1.00
N ILE A 1017 -17.43 13.30 0.57
CA ILE A 1017 -16.87 11.97 0.32
C ILE A 1017 -16.63 11.81 -1.18
N PRO A 1018 -15.39 11.54 -1.62
CA PRO A 1018 -15.11 11.25 -3.02
C PRO A 1018 -15.96 10.07 -3.51
N ALA A 1019 -16.61 10.26 -4.67
CA ALA A 1019 -17.42 9.22 -5.28
C ALA A 1019 -16.55 7.99 -5.62
N PRO A 1020 -17.02 6.77 -5.34
CA PRO A 1020 -16.30 5.58 -5.77
C PRO A 1020 -16.23 5.54 -7.30
N ARG A 1021 -15.14 4.99 -7.85
CA ARG A 1021 -15.04 4.77 -9.30
C ARG A 1021 -16.21 3.87 -9.74
N SER A 1022 -17.07 4.39 -10.60
CA SER A 1022 -18.26 3.70 -11.10
C SER A 1022 -17.87 2.45 -11.90
N GLU A 1023 -18.30 1.28 -11.44
CA GLU A 1023 -18.30 0.05 -12.24
C GLU A 1023 -19.65 -0.09 -12.94
N ALA A 1024 -19.63 -0.05 -14.28
CA ALA A 1024 -20.79 -0.37 -15.09
C ALA A 1024 -20.96 -1.90 -15.19
N GLY A 1025 -22.13 -2.40 -14.80
CA GLY A 1025 -22.69 -3.62 -15.36
C GLY A 1025 -22.72 -4.85 -14.45
N ASP A 1026 -23.84 -5.03 -13.75
CA ASP A 1026 -24.46 -6.36 -13.67
C ASP A 1026 -25.99 -6.21 -13.49
N ARG A 1027 -26.78 -7.15 -14.05
CA ARG A 1027 -28.26 -7.06 -14.05
C ARG A 1027 -28.90 -7.54 -12.74
N ARG A 1028 -28.15 -8.16 -11.83
CA ARG A 1028 -28.63 -8.63 -10.52
C ARG A 1028 -28.01 -7.80 -9.39
N LYS A 1029 -28.87 -7.15 -8.59
CA LYS A 1029 -28.46 -6.24 -7.50
C LYS A 1029 -27.58 -6.93 -6.46
N GLU A 1030 -27.95 -8.13 -5.99
CA GLU A 1030 -27.21 -8.89 -4.97
C GLU A 1030 -25.79 -9.29 -5.42
N THR A 1031 -25.63 -9.79 -6.65
CA THR A 1031 -24.31 -10.17 -7.20
C THR A 1031 -23.40 -8.95 -7.41
N SER A 1032 -23.96 -7.83 -7.84
CA SER A 1032 -23.24 -6.56 -7.94
C SER A 1032 -22.78 -6.04 -6.57
N LEU A 1033 -23.67 -6.11 -5.57
CA LEU A 1033 -23.35 -5.74 -4.20
C LEU A 1033 -22.26 -6.64 -3.58
N ALA A 1034 -22.37 -7.96 -3.78
CA ALA A 1034 -21.36 -8.93 -3.35
C ALA A 1034 -19.98 -8.61 -3.95
N ARG A 1035 -19.88 -8.33 -5.26
CA ARG A 1035 -18.61 -7.95 -5.90
C ARG A 1035 -18.04 -6.65 -5.35
N ARG A 1036 -18.87 -5.63 -5.13
CA ARG A 1036 -18.42 -4.36 -4.54
C ARG A 1036 -17.85 -4.56 -3.14
N LEU A 1037 -18.48 -5.38 -2.28
CA LEU A 1037 -17.94 -5.71 -0.95
C LEU A 1037 -16.53 -6.30 -0.96
N THR A 1038 -16.15 -7.01 -2.03
CA THR A 1038 -14.79 -7.56 -2.17
C THR A 1038 -13.73 -6.55 -2.59
N ARG A 1039 -14.13 -5.41 -3.18
CA ARG A 1039 -13.22 -4.46 -3.83
C ARG A 1039 -13.21 -3.07 -3.19
N THR A 1040 -14.37 -2.52 -2.85
CA THR A 1040 -14.51 -1.15 -2.36
C THR A 1040 -14.55 -1.11 -0.84
N ASP A 1041 -14.34 0.05 -0.24
CA ASP A 1041 -14.66 0.23 1.16
C ASP A 1041 -16.14 -0.12 1.40
N TRP A 1042 -16.42 -0.92 2.43
CA TRP A 1042 -17.77 -1.39 2.73
C TRP A 1042 -18.69 -0.23 3.13
N CYS A 1043 -18.14 0.88 3.65
CA CYS A 1043 -18.88 2.10 3.92
C CYS A 1043 -19.62 2.63 2.68
N TYR A 1044 -19.05 2.50 1.47
CA TYR A 1044 -19.68 3.00 0.24
C TYR A 1044 -20.95 2.25 -0.18
N VAL A 1045 -21.17 1.05 0.35
CA VAL A 1045 -22.32 0.21 -0.02
C VAL A 1045 -23.22 -0.09 1.17
N ILE A 1046 -22.97 0.53 2.33
CA ILE A 1046 -23.62 0.14 3.58
C ILE A 1046 -25.15 0.37 3.55
N ASP A 1047 -25.61 1.50 3.03
CA ASP A 1047 -27.05 1.80 2.94
C ASP A 1047 -27.78 0.80 2.04
N GLU A 1048 -27.20 0.50 0.87
CA GLU A 1048 -27.75 -0.50 -0.06
C GLU A 1048 -27.68 -1.92 0.53
N LEU A 1049 -26.64 -2.21 1.30
CA LEU A 1049 -26.42 -3.49 1.96
C LEU A 1049 -27.46 -3.74 3.05
N ILE A 1050 -27.67 -2.79 3.97
CA ILE A 1050 -28.65 -2.91 5.05
C ILE A 1050 -30.07 -2.98 4.49
N ALA A 1051 -30.38 -2.17 3.46
CA ALA A 1051 -31.67 -2.21 2.80
C ALA A 1051 -31.95 -3.56 2.10
N THR A 1052 -30.91 -4.26 1.64
CA THR A 1052 -31.03 -5.56 0.96
C THR A 1052 -31.00 -6.73 1.95
N CYS A 1053 -30.17 -6.66 2.99
CA CYS A 1053 -29.94 -7.71 3.99
C CYS A 1053 -29.73 -7.05 5.37
N PRO A 1054 -30.81 -6.80 6.14
CA PRO A 1054 -30.73 -6.12 7.44
C PRO A 1054 -29.83 -6.82 8.47
N GLU A 1055 -29.63 -8.14 8.34
CA GLU A 1055 -28.75 -8.94 9.21
C GLU A 1055 -27.27 -8.53 9.11
N THR A 1056 -26.90 -7.74 8.10
CA THR A 1056 -25.53 -7.23 7.93
C THR A 1056 -25.17 -6.16 8.95
N TYR A 1057 -26.13 -5.35 9.43
CA TYR A 1057 -25.88 -4.34 10.46
C TYR A 1057 -25.37 -4.93 11.79
N PRO A 1058 -26.06 -5.92 12.42
CA PRO A 1058 -25.56 -6.56 13.64
C PRO A 1058 -24.26 -7.36 13.41
N ALA A 1059 -24.03 -7.87 12.20
CA ALA A 1059 -22.78 -8.55 11.87
C ALA A 1059 -21.59 -7.58 11.80
N ILE A 1060 -21.75 -6.44 11.11
CA ILE A 1060 -20.72 -5.40 10.99
C ILE A 1060 -20.38 -4.81 12.36
N THR A 1061 -21.39 -4.47 13.16
CA THR A 1061 -21.17 -3.95 14.53
C THR A 1061 -20.39 -4.94 15.40
N ALA A 1062 -20.72 -6.24 15.35
CA ALA A 1062 -19.99 -7.27 16.10
C ALA A 1062 -18.54 -7.46 15.62
N GLU A 1063 -18.25 -7.25 14.33
CA GLU A 1063 -16.87 -7.28 13.82
C GLU A 1063 -16.07 -6.04 14.23
N ILE A 1064 -16.68 -4.85 14.18
CA ILE A 1064 -16.04 -3.61 14.64
C ILE A 1064 -15.71 -3.70 16.13
N ASP A 1065 -16.65 -4.16 16.96
CA ASP A 1065 -16.42 -4.33 18.40
C ASP A 1065 -15.28 -5.34 18.69
N ARG A 1066 -15.16 -6.40 17.88
CA ARG A 1066 -14.03 -7.35 17.96
C ARG A 1066 -12.69 -6.71 17.61
N LEU A 1067 -12.66 -5.84 16.61
CA LEU A 1067 -11.45 -5.10 16.24
C LEU A 1067 -11.06 -4.08 17.32
N SER A 1068 -12.03 -3.45 17.99
CA SER A 1068 -11.79 -2.49 19.08
C SER A 1068 -11.33 -3.16 20.38
N THR A 1069 -11.90 -4.30 20.75
CA THR A 1069 -11.52 -5.06 21.96
C THR A 1069 -10.20 -5.80 21.83
N GLY A 1070 -9.71 -5.97 20.60
CA GLY A 1070 -8.42 -6.59 20.33
C GLY A 1070 -7.21 -5.66 20.53
N ARG A 1071 -7.38 -4.33 20.57
CA ARG A 1071 -6.25 -3.39 20.72
C ARG A 1071 -5.61 -3.42 22.10
#